data_AF-A0A173V130-F1
#
_entry.id   AF-A0A173V130-F1
#
_cell.length_a   1.000
_cell.length_b   1.000
_cell.length_c   1.000
_cell.angle_alpha   90.00
_cell.angle_beta   90.00
_cell.angle_gamma   90.00
#
_symmetry.space_group_name_H-M   'P 1'
#
loop_
_entity.id
_entity.type
_entity.pdbx_description
1 polymer ?
#
loop_
_entity_poly.entity_id
_entity_poly.type
_entity_poly.pdbx_seq_one_letter_code
_entity_poly.pdbx_strand_id
1 'polypeptide(L)'
;MQELHISVRNLVEFIFRAGDIDNRAGKLASAEAMMEGSRIHRKIQKSMDTSYQAEVPLKIEWKANDYVLVVEGRADGIAYGKFQPDLPAATESVLQPEMEFAAEIPPEEEISFIDEIKGVYRNVATMEQPVYVHKAQAMCYAYIYAKQNRLERIGVQMTYCNLDTEEIRYFREIFDYETLTVWFGHLIEDYRKWADWQIAWKKQRQESIHGLEFPFPYREGQKKLVADVYRTILRGKNLFIEAPTGVGKTISTIFPAVKAVGEGLADRIFYLTAKTITATVAKETFALLEEQGYRAKVIQITAKEKLCLCEEMDCNPVNCPYAKGHFDRVNDAVFDLLQKSNLFTREEVLAQAKEYQVCPFEMSLDVATWADNIVCDYNYVFDPNVYLKRFFQEGIKGDYLFLVDEAHNLVDRSREMYSADLYKEDVLAVKRIMKAHSRTICRILDKCNKAMLEMKRECEHYQILDSVGTLTFHLMRLASQMDEFWEKPREFPEKKTVLDFYFALRNFLNIYDLVDDHYVIYSQMTEEGQFRIRLFCVDPSVNLQKCIDKSNSTIFFSATLLPIGYYKRLLSTDEDNYAIYAQSTFAQTQRLLAFGRDVSTKYTRRNRKEYEKIADYIGAVTEAQQGNYMVFFPSYRLMQDVYEVFAGKAADSCEILMQHSNMKEHEREAFLEEFEKERQGTLVAFCVMGGIFGEGIDLKNDRLIGAIIVGTGLPQVSDEREILKNYYDERGLSGFDYAFRYPGMNKVLQAAGRVIRTSEDRGVILLLDERFLQREYGALFPREWEKRSVCGLPQLREEVSRFWSDVREEL
;
A
#
# COMPACT_ATOMS: atom_id res chain seq x y z
N MET A 1 12.72 -8.02 -34.63
CA MET A 1 12.75 -9.12 -33.64
C MET A 1 12.89 -8.44 -32.29
N GLN A 2 11.94 -8.65 -31.38
CA GLN A 2 11.94 -7.97 -30.08
C GLN A 2 13.07 -8.54 -29.20
N GLU A 3 13.72 -7.72 -28.38
CA GLU A 3 14.66 -8.21 -27.38
C GLU A 3 13.96 -8.36 -26.03
N LEU A 4 14.11 -9.54 -25.40
CA LEU A 4 13.67 -9.79 -24.03
C LEU A 4 14.92 -9.88 -23.16
N HIS A 5 15.08 -8.93 -22.23
CA HIS A 5 16.24 -8.88 -21.34
C HIS A 5 15.89 -9.51 -19.99
N ILE A 6 16.72 -10.43 -19.52
CA ILE A 6 16.62 -11.01 -18.18
C ILE A 6 18.00 -11.10 -17.55
N SER A 7 18.09 -10.72 -16.27
CA SER A 7 19.34 -10.90 -15.54
C SER A 7 19.55 -12.38 -15.18
N VAL A 8 20.80 -12.85 -15.19
CA VAL A 8 21.15 -14.22 -14.76
C VAL A 8 20.56 -14.54 -13.39
N ARG A 9 20.62 -13.57 -12.46
CA ARG A 9 20.05 -13.70 -11.11
C ARG A 9 18.55 -13.93 -11.15
N ASN A 10 17.79 -13.09 -11.88
CA ASN A 10 16.33 -13.21 -11.93
C ASN A 10 15.91 -14.52 -12.62
N LEU A 11 16.65 -14.96 -13.64
CA LEU A 11 16.38 -16.23 -14.34
C LEU A 11 16.50 -17.42 -13.38
N VAL A 12 17.61 -17.53 -12.65
CA VAL A 12 17.83 -18.66 -11.74
C VAL A 12 16.95 -18.57 -10.49
N GLU A 13 16.72 -17.38 -9.94
CA GLU A 13 15.81 -17.17 -8.80
C GLU A 13 14.36 -17.48 -9.18
N PHE A 14 13.95 -17.26 -10.43
CA PHE A 14 12.61 -17.56 -10.90
C PHE A 14 12.40 -19.06 -11.15
N ILE A 15 13.33 -19.72 -11.85
CA ILE A 15 13.19 -21.14 -12.23
C ILE A 15 13.50 -22.08 -11.07
N PHE A 16 14.55 -21.80 -10.29
CA PHE A 16 15.01 -22.69 -9.22
C PHE A 16 14.56 -22.25 -7.83
N ARG A 17 13.57 -21.34 -7.72
CA ARG A 17 12.94 -21.05 -6.42
C ARG A 17 12.33 -22.33 -5.88
N ALA A 18 12.74 -22.73 -4.68
CA ALA A 18 12.30 -23.98 -4.07
C ALA A 18 12.17 -23.84 -2.55
N GLY A 19 11.40 -24.72 -1.95
CA GLY A 19 11.19 -24.81 -0.50
C GLY A 19 9.97 -24.06 0.03
N ASP A 20 10.07 -23.70 1.31
CA ASP A 20 8.94 -23.29 2.12
C ASP A 20 8.83 -21.77 2.28
N ILE A 21 7.62 -21.27 2.50
CA ILE A 21 7.45 -19.97 3.16
C ILE A 21 7.74 -20.18 4.65
N ASP A 22 8.72 -19.46 5.19
CA ASP A 22 9.00 -19.51 6.63
C ASP A 22 9.26 -18.11 7.20
N ASN A 23 8.25 -17.58 7.88
CA ASN A 23 8.34 -16.28 8.53
C ASN A 23 9.18 -16.29 9.82
N ARG A 24 9.66 -17.46 10.29
CA ARG A 24 10.54 -17.56 11.47
C ARG A 24 11.96 -17.09 11.16
N ALA A 25 12.39 -17.14 9.91
CA ALA A 25 13.74 -16.76 9.47
C ALA A 25 13.83 -15.32 8.94
N GLY A 26 12.84 -14.47 9.26
CA GLY A 26 12.58 -13.18 8.61
C GLY A 26 13.68 -12.12 8.75
N LYS A 27 14.73 -12.19 7.94
CA LYS A 27 15.57 -11.03 7.63
C LYS A 27 14.99 -10.33 6.40
N LEU A 28 14.36 -9.17 6.59
CA LEU A 28 14.29 -8.17 5.52
C LEU A 28 15.72 -7.71 5.24
N ALA A 29 16.14 -7.73 3.97
CA ALA A 29 17.36 -7.05 3.54
C ALA A 29 17.21 -5.53 3.80
N SER A 30 17.99 -4.99 4.74
CA SER A 30 18.09 -3.54 4.96
C SER A 30 19.04 -2.92 3.93
N ALA A 31 18.93 -1.62 3.67
CA ALA A 31 19.90 -0.88 2.87
C ALA A 31 21.33 -1.00 3.46
N GLU A 32 21.43 -1.09 4.79
CA GLU A 32 22.69 -1.37 5.50
C GLU A 32 23.29 -2.72 5.11
N ALA A 33 22.49 -3.79 5.03
CA ALA A 33 22.95 -5.11 4.60
C ALA A 33 23.49 -5.10 3.16
N MET A 34 22.91 -4.27 2.27
CA MET A 34 23.41 -4.09 0.91
C MET A 34 24.73 -3.31 0.86
N MET A 35 24.90 -2.29 1.72
CA MET A 35 26.16 -1.55 1.85
C MET A 35 27.27 -2.41 2.47
N GLU A 36 26.96 -3.20 3.49
CA GLU A 36 27.88 -4.16 4.13
C GLU A 36 28.30 -5.25 3.14
N GLY A 37 27.34 -5.83 2.40
CA GLY A 37 27.63 -6.78 1.32
C GLY A 37 28.57 -6.18 0.27
N SER A 38 28.29 -4.96 -0.20
CA SER A 38 29.13 -4.26 -1.18
C SER A 38 30.53 -3.91 -0.65
N ARG A 39 30.67 -3.69 0.66
CA ARG A 39 31.98 -3.50 1.32
C ARG A 39 32.77 -4.80 1.30
N ILE A 40 32.12 -5.93 1.61
CA ILE A 40 32.75 -7.25 1.66
C ILE A 40 33.18 -7.74 0.28
N HIS A 41 32.37 -7.56 -0.75
CA HIS A 41 32.77 -7.88 -2.14
C HIS A 41 34.07 -7.15 -2.50
N ARG A 42 34.12 -5.84 -2.28
CA ARG A 42 35.33 -5.03 -2.53
C ARG A 42 36.53 -5.45 -1.68
N LYS A 43 36.31 -5.90 -0.45
CA LYS A 43 37.39 -6.37 0.44
C LYS A 43 37.99 -7.67 -0.08
N ILE A 44 37.14 -8.64 -0.42
CA ILE A 44 37.56 -9.96 -0.93
C ILE A 44 38.25 -9.80 -2.29
N GLN A 45 37.66 -9.04 -3.22
CA GLN A 45 38.24 -8.77 -4.53
C GLN A 45 39.62 -8.11 -4.45
N LYS A 46 39.84 -7.20 -3.48
CA LYS A 46 41.15 -6.56 -3.25
C LYS A 46 42.20 -7.48 -2.63
N SER A 47 41.79 -8.55 -1.94
CA SER A 47 42.72 -9.53 -1.38
C SER A 47 43.17 -10.58 -2.40
N MET A 48 42.54 -10.65 -3.57
CA MET A 48 42.93 -11.57 -4.63
C MET A 48 44.17 -11.06 -5.38
N ASP A 49 44.95 -11.99 -5.95
CA ASP A 49 46.20 -11.67 -6.67
C ASP A 49 45.96 -11.13 -8.09
N THR A 50 47.04 -10.92 -8.85
CA THR A 50 46.98 -10.37 -10.23
C THR A 50 46.31 -11.28 -11.24
N SER A 51 46.03 -12.54 -10.89
CA SER A 51 45.32 -13.51 -11.72
C SER A 51 43.80 -13.47 -11.56
N TYR A 52 43.26 -12.53 -10.77
CA TYR A 52 41.83 -12.34 -10.55
C TYR A 52 41.31 -11.07 -11.23
N GLN A 53 40.28 -11.21 -12.05
CA GLN A 53 39.54 -10.10 -12.65
C GLN A 53 38.18 -9.94 -11.95
N ALA A 54 37.99 -8.82 -11.26
CA ALA A 54 36.73 -8.51 -10.57
C ALA A 54 35.65 -7.92 -11.49
N GLU A 55 34.38 -8.11 -11.14
CA GLU A 55 33.19 -7.46 -11.72
C GLU A 55 33.08 -7.63 -13.26
N VAL A 56 33.12 -8.88 -13.74
CA VAL A 56 33.14 -9.17 -15.17
C VAL A 56 31.71 -9.20 -15.75
N PRO A 57 31.35 -8.28 -16.67
CA PRO A 57 30.05 -8.33 -17.33
C PRO A 57 30.01 -9.48 -18.34
N LEU A 58 28.96 -10.29 -18.26
CA LEU A 58 28.73 -11.43 -19.13
C LEU A 58 27.34 -11.33 -19.75
N LYS A 59 27.27 -11.59 -21.06
CA LYS A 59 26.05 -11.53 -21.85
C LYS A 59 26.02 -12.64 -22.88
N ILE A 60 24.86 -13.25 -23.05
CA ILE A 60 24.58 -14.21 -24.11
C ILE A 60 23.23 -13.92 -24.74
N GLU A 61 23.15 -14.14 -26.05
CA GLU A 61 21.93 -14.00 -26.82
C GLU A 61 21.45 -15.38 -27.26
N TRP A 62 20.19 -15.67 -27.01
CA TRP A 62 19.49 -16.86 -27.46
C TRP A 62 18.39 -16.45 -28.44
N LYS A 63 18.52 -16.88 -29.69
CA LYS A 63 17.56 -16.55 -30.75
C LYS A 63 16.39 -17.51 -30.71
N ALA A 64 15.21 -17.01 -30.36
CA ALA A 64 13.94 -17.69 -30.57
C ALA A 64 13.34 -17.27 -31.93
N ASN A 65 12.18 -17.81 -32.27
CA ASN A 65 11.52 -17.52 -33.56
C ASN A 65 11.11 -16.04 -33.69
N ASP A 66 10.51 -15.47 -32.64
CA ASP A 66 9.91 -14.13 -32.67
C ASP A 66 10.69 -13.06 -31.88
N TYR A 67 11.67 -13.48 -31.07
CA TYR A 67 12.43 -12.63 -30.16
C TYR A 67 13.87 -13.12 -29.96
N VAL A 68 14.70 -12.24 -29.42
CA VAL A 68 16.03 -12.56 -28.91
C VAL A 68 15.98 -12.46 -27.39
N LEU A 69 16.20 -13.58 -26.70
CA LEU A 69 16.38 -13.59 -25.26
C LEU A 69 17.83 -13.19 -24.95
N VAL A 70 17.99 -12.06 -24.31
CA VAL A 70 19.27 -11.55 -23.82
C VAL A 70 19.38 -11.91 -22.34
N VAL A 71 20.30 -12.83 -22.03
CA VAL A 71 20.63 -13.18 -20.65
C VAL A 71 21.94 -12.51 -20.29
N GLU A 72 21.91 -11.64 -19.29
CA GLU A 72 23.06 -10.83 -18.91
C GLU A 72 23.24 -10.72 -17.40
N GLY A 73 24.44 -10.41 -16.97
CA GLY A 73 24.75 -10.19 -15.57
C GLY A 73 26.22 -9.84 -15.38
N ARG A 74 26.63 -9.83 -14.12
CA ARG A 74 27.99 -9.51 -13.73
C ARG A 74 28.46 -10.56 -12.74
N ALA A 75 29.50 -11.30 -13.12
CA ALA A 75 30.17 -12.21 -12.20
C ALA A 75 31.02 -11.37 -11.22
N ASP A 76 31.07 -11.77 -9.95
CA ASP A 76 31.87 -11.05 -8.94
C ASP A 76 33.36 -11.11 -9.26
N GLY A 77 33.83 -12.21 -9.84
CA GLY A 77 35.12 -12.24 -10.53
C GLY A 77 35.44 -13.53 -11.30
N ILE A 78 36.59 -13.51 -11.96
CA ILE A 78 37.15 -14.64 -12.72
C ILE A 78 38.61 -14.80 -12.32
N ALA A 79 38.99 -15.99 -11.84
CA ALA A 79 40.37 -16.34 -11.50
C ALA A 79 41.03 -17.18 -12.61
N TYR A 80 42.30 -16.93 -12.90
CA TYR A 80 43.07 -17.57 -13.97
C TYR A 80 44.28 -18.36 -13.43
N GLY A 81 44.43 -19.65 -13.76
CA GLY A 81 45.71 -20.37 -13.60
C GLY A 81 45.62 -21.75 -12.93
N LYS A 82 46.80 -22.31 -12.57
CA LYS A 82 46.92 -23.57 -11.80
C LYS A 82 46.48 -23.32 -10.36
N PHE A 83 45.27 -23.73 -10.03
CA PHE A 83 44.71 -23.47 -8.72
C PHE A 83 45.27 -24.43 -7.66
N GLN A 84 46.04 -23.91 -6.70
CA GLN A 84 46.39 -24.62 -5.46
C GLN A 84 45.32 -24.31 -4.41
N PRO A 85 44.70 -25.31 -3.76
CA PRO A 85 43.81 -25.04 -2.64
C PRO A 85 44.58 -24.30 -1.56
N ASP A 86 44.05 -23.17 -1.10
CA ASP A 86 44.53 -22.51 0.11
C ASP A 86 44.54 -23.54 1.24
N LEU A 87 45.74 -23.95 1.67
CA LEU A 87 45.93 -24.43 3.03
C LEU A 87 45.58 -23.23 3.93
N PRO A 88 44.72 -23.40 4.94
CA PRO A 88 44.36 -22.29 5.81
C PRO A 88 45.63 -21.65 6.35
N ALA A 89 45.74 -20.33 6.19
CA ALA A 89 46.79 -19.56 6.84
C ALA A 89 46.81 -19.94 8.32
N ALA A 90 47.99 -20.24 8.84
CA ALA A 90 48.18 -20.58 10.24
C ALA A 90 47.78 -19.38 11.12
N THR A 91 46.50 -19.26 11.44
CA THR A 91 45.98 -18.44 12.54
C THR A 91 45.48 -19.39 13.60
N GLU A 92 46.14 -19.32 14.76
CA GLU A 92 45.79 -20.03 15.98
C GLU A 92 44.31 -19.80 16.34
N SER A 93 43.45 -20.78 16.08
CA SER A 93 42.60 -21.44 17.08
C SER A 93 41.41 -22.16 16.43
N VAL A 94 41.47 -23.50 16.55
CA VAL A 94 40.35 -24.41 16.83
C VAL A 94 39.39 -24.80 15.70
N LEU A 95 39.38 -26.12 15.49
CA LEU A 95 38.44 -27.01 14.78
C LEU A 95 38.60 -27.11 13.25
N GLN A 96 39.43 -28.09 12.87
CA GLN A 96 39.41 -28.74 11.57
C GLN A 96 38.11 -29.53 11.38
N PRO A 97 37.36 -29.33 10.29
CA PRO A 97 36.54 -30.37 9.69
C PRO A 97 37.28 -30.94 8.49
N GLU A 98 37.34 -32.27 8.43
CA GLU A 98 37.88 -33.03 7.30
C GLU A 98 37.17 -32.63 6.00
N MET A 99 37.93 -32.13 5.03
CA MET A 99 37.43 -31.82 3.69
C MET A 99 37.41 -33.12 2.87
N GLU A 100 36.24 -33.76 2.78
CA GLU A 100 35.96 -34.73 1.71
C GLU A 100 35.11 -34.05 0.62
N PHE A 101 35.39 -34.45 -0.62
CA PHE A 101 34.85 -33.99 -1.91
C PHE A 101 35.54 -32.80 -2.58
N ALA A 102 36.62 -33.12 -3.30
CA ALA A 102 36.91 -32.50 -4.59
C ALA A 102 37.39 -33.60 -5.54
N ALA A 103 36.82 -33.66 -6.75
CA ALA A 103 37.37 -34.46 -7.82
C ALA A 103 38.86 -34.12 -8.01
N GLU A 104 39.70 -35.13 -8.13
CA GLU A 104 41.15 -34.99 -8.33
C GLU A 104 41.41 -34.11 -9.57
N ILE A 105 41.86 -32.87 -9.36
CA ILE A 105 42.35 -32.00 -10.44
C ILE A 105 43.70 -32.57 -10.88
N PRO A 106 43.89 -32.97 -12.15
CA PRO A 106 45.21 -33.34 -12.64
C PRO A 106 46.17 -32.14 -12.44
N PRO A 107 47.33 -32.32 -11.80
CA PRO A 107 48.19 -31.22 -11.31
C PRO A 107 48.83 -30.32 -12.39
N GLU A 108 48.44 -30.45 -13.66
CA GLU A 108 49.08 -29.77 -14.78
C GLU A 108 48.17 -28.83 -15.59
N GLU A 109 46.86 -28.80 -15.35
CA GLU A 109 45.92 -28.04 -16.18
C GLU A 109 45.57 -26.67 -15.60
N GLU A 110 45.71 -25.62 -16.41
CA GLU A 110 45.26 -24.27 -16.07
C GLU A 110 43.75 -24.15 -16.34
N ILE A 111 42.96 -23.98 -15.28
CA ILE A 111 41.50 -23.87 -15.37
C ILE A 111 41.08 -22.48 -14.92
N SER A 112 40.21 -21.83 -15.68
CA SER A 112 39.58 -20.57 -15.26
C SER A 112 38.43 -20.85 -14.29
N PHE A 113 38.28 -20.06 -13.23
CA PHE A 113 37.19 -20.18 -12.26
C PHE A 113 36.30 -18.94 -12.27
N ILE A 114 34.99 -19.13 -12.39
CA ILE A 114 34.01 -18.10 -12.05
C ILE A 114 33.87 -18.06 -10.52
N ASP A 115 34.03 -16.89 -9.92
CA ASP A 115 33.83 -16.66 -8.50
C ASP A 115 32.56 -15.83 -8.28
N GLU A 116 31.65 -16.35 -7.46
CA GLU A 116 30.43 -15.67 -7.02
C GLU A 116 30.46 -15.52 -5.50
N ILE A 117 30.44 -14.28 -5.04
CA ILE A 117 30.59 -13.89 -3.64
C ILE A 117 29.20 -13.64 -3.04
N LYS A 118 28.95 -14.18 -1.86
CA LYS A 118 27.69 -14.04 -1.14
C LYS A 118 27.95 -13.60 0.30
N GLY A 119 27.63 -12.34 0.59
CA GLY A 119 27.50 -11.85 1.96
C GLY A 119 26.28 -12.46 2.63
N VAL A 120 26.47 -13.18 3.73
CA VAL A 120 25.40 -13.81 4.50
C VAL A 120 25.56 -13.51 5.97
N TYR A 121 24.48 -13.44 6.74
CA TYR A 121 24.60 -13.31 8.20
C TYR A 121 24.67 -14.66 8.93
N ARG A 122 24.38 -15.77 8.24
CA ARG A 122 24.42 -17.11 8.83
C ARG A 122 25.86 -17.54 9.10
N ASN A 123 26.03 -18.44 10.06
CA ASN A 123 27.31 -19.09 10.31
C ASN A 123 27.74 -19.90 9.06
N VAL A 124 28.81 -19.44 8.40
CA VAL A 124 29.33 -20.08 7.18
C VAL A 124 30.09 -21.38 7.51
N ALA A 125 30.64 -21.51 8.71
CA ALA A 125 31.36 -22.71 9.16
C ALA A 125 30.46 -23.96 9.28
N THR A 126 29.14 -23.81 9.35
CA THR A 126 28.19 -24.94 9.38
C THR A 126 27.62 -25.32 8.02
N MET A 127 27.98 -24.63 6.94
CA MET A 127 27.43 -24.90 5.60
C MET A 127 28.09 -26.12 4.93
N GLU A 128 27.38 -27.22 4.71
CA GLU A 128 27.97 -28.39 4.03
C GLU A 128 28.05 -28.23 2.50
N GLN A 129 27.16 -27.42 1.92
CA GLN A 129 27.05 -27.23 0.47
C GLN A 129 26.59 -25.80 0.14
N PRO A 130 26.90 -25.29 -1.07
CA PRO A 130 26.38 -24.00 -1.51
C PRO A 130 24.85 -24.07 -1.71
N VAL A 131 24.18 -22.93 -1.56
CA VAL A 131 22.75 -22.80 -1.90
C VAL A 131 22.62 -22.97 -3.40
N TYR A 132 21.80 -23.92 -3.83
CA TYR A 132 21.71 -24.31 -5.25
C TYR A 132 21.44 -23.12 -6.18
N VAL A 133 20.52 -22.21 -5.82
CA VAL A 133 20.22 -21.01 -6.62
C VAL A 133 21.46 -20.12 -6.82
N HIS A 134 22.31 -19.97 -5.79
CA HIS A 134 23.55 -19.19 -5.91
C HIS A 134 24.56 -19.91 -6.82
N LYS A 135 24.68 -21.23 -6.69
CA LYS A 135 25.53 -22.07 -7.56
C LYS A 135 25.04 -22.01 -9.01
N ALA A 136 23.74 -22.09 -9.26
CA ALA A 136 23.13 -21.98 -10.58
C ALA A 136 23.44 -20.63 -11.24
N GLN A 137 23.47 -19.54 -10.46
CA GLN A 137 23.89 -18.22 -10.94
C GLN A 137 25.33 -18.26 -11.48
N ALA A 138 26.27 -18.82 -10.71
CA ALA A 138 27.66 -18.95 -11.11
C ALA A 138 27.85 -19.91 -12.30
N MET A 139 27.06 -20.99 -12.37
CA MET A 139 27.05 -21.92 -13.52
C MET A 139 26.60 -21.24 -14.82
N CYS A 140 25.65 -20.30 -14.77
CA CYS A 140 25.27 -19.49 -15.94
C CYS A 140 26.44 -18.65 -16.43
N TYR A 141 27.13 -17.95 -15.53
CA TYR A 141 28.33 -17.20 -15.87
C TYR A 141 29.44 -18.10 -16.42
N ALA A 142 29.61 -19.29 -15.85
CA ALA A 142 30.59 -20.26 -16.31
C ALA A 142 30.29 -20.73 -17.74
N TYR A 143 29.03 -21.03 -18.04
CA TYR A 143 28.60 -21.37 -19.40
C TYR A 143 28.87 -20.23 -20.40
N ILE A 144 28.47 -18.99 -20.05
CA ILE A 144 28.64 -17.83 -20.92
C ILE A 144 30.13 -17.59 -21.20
N TYR A 145 30.96 -17.61 -20.16
CA TYR A 145 32.39 -17.37 -20.28
C TYR A 145 33.11 -18.48 -21.04
N ALA A 146 32.81 -19.75 -20.74
CA ALA A 146 33.39 -20.91 -21.44
C ALA A 146 33.04 -20.89 -22.93
N LYS A 147 31.80 -20.52 -23.29
CA LYS A 147 31.38 -20.36 -24.69
C LYS A 147 32.13 -19.25 -25.41
N GLN A 148 32.27 -18.09 -24.77
CA GLN A 148 32.93 -16.91 -25.36
C GLN A 148 34.45 -17.14 -25.56
N ASN A 149 35.08 -17.87 -24.64
CA ASN A 149 36.53 -18.13 -24.64
C ASN A 149 36.90 -19.52 -25.19
N ARG A 150 35.92 -20.34 -25.62
CA ARG A 150 36.10 -21.68 -26.18
C ARG A 150 36.85 -22.63 -25.23
N LEU A 151 36.43 -22.65 -23.97
CA LEU A 151 37.00 -23.54 -22.94
C LEU A 151 36.28 -24.90 -22.94
N GLU A 152 37.05 -25.99 -22.83
CA GLU A 152 36.48 -27.35 -22.67
C GLU A 152 36.01 -27.60 -21.23
N ARG A 153 36.71 -27.01 -20.25
CA ARG A 153 36.42 -27.10 -18.82
C ARG A 153 36.50 -25.75 -18.15
N ILE A 154 35.69 -25.56 -17.12
CA ILE A 154 35.67 -24.34 -16.33
C ILE A 154 35.30 -24.66 -14.87
N GLY A 155 35.91 -23.94 -13.94
CA GLY A 155 35.61 -24.03 -12.53
C GLY A 155 34.53 -23.04 -12.09
N VAL A 156 33.76 -23.42 -11.08
CA VAL A 156 32.87 -22.52 -10.32
C VAL A 156 33.33 -22.51 -8.88
N GLN A 157 33.47 -21.31 -8.32
CA GLN A 157 33.76 -21.05 -6.93
C GLN A 157 32.61 -20.24 -6.31
N MET A 158 32.07 -20.75 -5.22
CA MET A 158 31.16 -20.00 -4.36
C MET A 158 31.91 -19.52 -3.13
N THR A 159 31.92 -18.22 -2.90
CA THR A 159 32.58 -17.58 -1.76
C THR A 159 31.52 -17.01 -0.81
N TYR A 160 31.27 -17.68 0.32
CA TYR A 160 30.35 -17.18 1.34
C TYR A 160 31.13 -16.45 2.43
N CYS A 161 30.74 -15.22 2.74
CA CYS A 161 31.34 -14.43 3.80
C CYS A 161 30.28 -14.06 4.83
N ASN A 162 30.56 -14.33 6.12
CA ASN A 162 29.71 -13.86 7.19
C ASN A 162 29.85 -12.33 7.33
N LEU A 163 28.75 -11.59 7.26
CA LEU A 163 28.77 -10.12 7.28
C LEU A 163 29.24 -9.54 8.63
N ASP A 164 29.05 -10.26 9.73
CA ASP A 164 29.40 -9.83 11.09
C ASP A 164 30.81 -10.29 11.50
N THR A 165 31.14 -11.57 11.30
CA THR A 165 32.41 -12.18 11.72
C THR A 165 33.50 -12.07 10.66
N GLU A 166 33.13 -11.74 9.42
CA GLU A 166 33.99 -11.76 8.24
C GLU A 166 34.66 -13.13 7.97
N GLU A 167 34.13 -14.21 8.57
CA GLU A 167 34.53 -15.58 8.27
C GLU A 167 34.15 -15.94 6.84
N ILE A 168 35.04 -16.61 6.11
CA ILE A 168 34.84 -16.98 4.70
C ILE A 168 34.86 -18.49 4.54
N ARG A 169 33.96 -19.00 3.69
CA ARG A 169 33.95 -20.40 3.24
C ARG A 169 33.83 -20.50 1.73
N TYR A 170 34.64 -21.37 1.15
CA TYR A 170 34.69 -21.62 -0.29
C TYR A 170 34.07 -22.98 -0.64
N PHE A 171 33.35 -23.05 -1.76
CA PHE A 171 32.94 -24.30 -2.40
C PHE A 171 33.39 -24.26 -3.85
N ARG A 172 34.04 -25.32 -4.34
CA ARG A 172 34.62 -25.37 -5.68
C ARG A 172 34.19 -26.62 -6.41
N GLU A 173 33.89 -26.49 -7.69
CA GLU A 173 33.48 -27.59 -8.56
C GLU A 173 33.90 -27.29 -10.00
N ILE A 174 34.34 -28.32 -10.73
CA ILE A 174 34.74 -28.20 -12.15
C ILE A 174 33.63 -28.80 -13.01
N PHE A 175 33.34 -28.11 -14.11
CA PHE A 175 32.35 -28.54 -15.08
C PHE A 175 32.96 -28.65 -16.46
N ASP A 176 32.55 -29.69 -17.18
CA ASP A 176 32.75 -29.79 -18.62
C ASP A 176 31.77 -28.85 -19.34
N TYR A 177 32.23 -28.23 -20.42
CA TYR A 177 31.42 -27.32 -21.22
C TYR A 177 30.18 -28.00 -21.81
N GLU A 178 30.27 -29.28 -22.16
CA GLU A 178 29.14 -30.07 -22.65
C GLU A 178 28.04 -30.20 -21.59
N THR A 179 28.42 -30.48 -20.34
CA THR A 179 27.50 -30.56 -19.20
C THR A 179 26.82 -29.22 -18.94
N LEU A 180 27.57 -28.12 -18.94
CA LEU A 180 27.01 -26.77 -18.80
C LEU A 180 26.09 -26.41 -19.96
N THR A 181 26.40 -26.85 -21.17
CA THR A 181 25.58 -26.60 -22.37
C THR A 181 24.21 -27.28 -22.24
N VAL A 182 24.17 -28.55 -21.84
CA VAL A 182 22.91 -29.27 -21.61
C VAL A 182 22.12 -28.64 -20.47
N TRP A 183 22.78 -28.37 -19.34
CA TRP A 183 22.14 -27.77 -18.16
C TRP A 183 21.56 -26.38 -18.46
N PHE A 184 22.35 -25.50 -19.09
CA PHE A 184 21.88 -24.16 -19.46
C PHE A 184 20.79 -24.23 -20.53
N GLY A 185 20.85 -25.18 -21.46
CA GLY A 185 19.80 -25.44 -22.44
C GLY A 185 18.45 -25.76 -21.78
N HIS A 186 18.44 -26.62 -20.75
CA HIS A 186 17.23 -26.92 -19.98
C HIS A 186 16.70 -25.68 -19.23
N LEU A 187 17.59 -24.93 -18.57
CA LEU A 187 17.20 -23.68 -17.89
C LEU A 187 16.50 -22.69 -18.83
N ILE A 188 17.04 -22.52 -20.04
CA ILE A 188 16.44 -21.64 -21.05
C ILE A 188 15.10 -22.20 -21.54
N GLU A 189 14.99 -23.50 -21.77
CA GLU A 189 13.73 -24.12 -22.22
C GLU A 189 12.63 -24.02 -21.14
N ASP A 190 12.98 -24.21 -19.86
CA ASP A 190 12.06 -24.04 -18.74
C ASP A 190 11.54 -22.60 -18.61
N TYR A 191 12.38 -21.62 -18.91
CA TYR A 191 11.99 -20.20 -18.95
C TYR A 191 11.25 -19.82 -20.23
N ARG A 192 11.56 -20.48 -21.35
CA ARG A 192 11.00 -20.17 -22.66
C ARG A 192 9.47 -20.23 -22.68
N LYS A 193 8.86 -21.17 -21.96
CA LYS A 193 7.38 -21.26 -21.85
C LYS A 193 6.76 -19.94 -21.36
N TRP A 194 7.44 -19.24 -20.46
CA TRP A 194 7.00 -17.95 -19.92
C TRP A 194 7.26 -16.80 -20.87
N ALA A 195 8.45 -16.76 -21.49
CA ALA A 195 8.81 -15.75 -22.47
C ALA A 195 7.89 -15.80 -23.71
N ASP A 196 7.64 -16.99 -24.24
CA ASP A 196 6.74 -17.23 -25.38
C ASP A 196 5.31 -16.76 -25.03
N TRP A 197 4.82 -17.12 -23.83
CA TRP A 197 3.51 -16.66 -23.34
C TRP A 197 3.44 -15.14 -23.21
N GLN A 198 4.45 -14.52 -22.59
CA GLN A 198 4.48 -13.07 -22.34
C GLN A 198 4.45 -12.28 -23.66
N ILE A 199 5.20 -12.73 -24.67
CA ILE A 199 5.27 -12.05 -25.97
C ILE A 199 3.95 -12.21 -26.72
N ALA A 200 3.40 -13.43 -26.76
CA ALA A 200 2.10 -13.69 -27.37
C ALA A 200 0.99 -12.87 -26.70
N TRP A 201 0.98 -12.83 -25.38
CA TRP A 201 0.00 -12.05 -24.60
C TRP A 201 0.17 -10.55 -24.82
N LYS A 202 1.40 -10.03 -24.77
CA LYS A 202 1.66 -8.60 -25.01
C LYS A 202 1.15 -8.18 -26.39
N LYS A 203 1.36 -8.99 -27.42
CA LYS A 203 0.83 -8.74 -28.77
C LYS A 203 -0.70 -8.73 -28.79
N GLN A 204 -1.34 -9.73 -28.21
CA GLN A 204 -2.81 -9.82 -28.15
C GLN A 204 -3.42 -8.63 -27.39
N ARG A 205 -2.86 -8.29 -26.22
CA ARG A 205 -3.24 -7.13 -25.42
C ARG A 205 -3.11 -5.86 -26.25
N GLN A 206 -1.97 -5.66 -26.91
CA GLN A 206 -1.69 -4.48 -27.71
C GLN A 206 -2.70 -4.30 -28.84
N GLU A 207 -2.96 -5.36 -29.62
CA GLU A 207 -3.92 -5.36 -30.72
C GLU A 207 -5.34 -5.04 -30.20
N SER A 208 -5.72 -5.60 -29.05
CA SER A 208 -7.04 -5.37 -28.44
C SER A 208 -7.28 -3.90 -28.04
N ILE A 209 -6.24 -3.19 -27.60
CA ILE A 209 -6.37 -1.80 -27.15
C ILE A 209 -6.54 -0.83 -28.33
N HIS A 210 -5.92 -1.10 -29.48
CA HIS A 210 -5.99 -0.19 -30.64
C HIS A 210 -7.43 0.01 -31.12
N GLY A 211 -8.20 -1.08 -31.22
CA GLY A 211 -9.61 -1.06 -31.62
C GLY A 211 -10.60 -0.71 -30.50
N LEU A 212 -10.12 -0.51 -29.26
CA LEU A 212 -10.99 -0.23 -28.12
C LEU A 212 -11.56 1.20 -28.20
N GLU A 213 -12.90 1.27 -28.17
CA GLU A 213 -13.68 2.51 -28.11
C GLU A 213 -14.20 2.78 -26.70
N PHE A 214 -14.59 4.02 -26.45
CA PHE A 214 -15.20 4.37 -25.16
C PHE A 214 -16.58 3.71 -25.06
N PRO A 215 -16.89 2.98 -23.97
CA PRO A 215 -18.04 2.05 -23.92
C PRO A 215 -19.42 2.72 -23.95
N PHE A 216 -19.49 4.05 -23.84
CA PHE A 216 -20.75 4.79 -23.74
C PHE A 216 -20.72 6.05 -24.60
N PRO A 217 -21.88 6.66 -24.91
CA PRO A 217 -21.90 8.05 -25.35
C PRO A 217 -21.28 8.96 -24.29
N TYR A 218 -20.38 9.85 -24.69
CA TYR A 218 -19.77 10.80 -23.77
C TYR A 218 -20.81 11.75 -23.17
N ARG A 219 -20.76 11.91 -21.85
CA ARG A 219 -21.48 12.98 -21.15
C ARG A 219 -20.79 14.33 -21.38
N GLU A 220 -21.50 15.42 -21.13
CA GLU A 220 -20.94 16.76 -21.20
C GLU A 220 -19.70 16.88 -20.29
N GLY A 221 -18.61 17.47 -20.79
CA GLY A 221 -17.33 17.57 -20.07
C GLY A 221 -16.52 16.27 -19.96
N GLN A 222 -17.15 15.08 -20.02
CA GLN A 222 -16.47 13.79 -19.83
C GLN A 222 -15.43 13.50 -20.93
N LYS A 223 -15.72 13.84 -22.18
CA LYS A 223 -14.76 13.69 -23.29
C LYS A 223 -13.49 14.52 -23.07
N LYS A 224 -13.66 15.74 -22.53
CA LYS A 224 -12.54 16.62 -22.18
C LYS A 224 -11.71 16.01 -21.05
N LEU A 225 -12.37 15.48 -20.01
CA LEU A 225 -11.70 14.79 -18.91
C LEU A 225 -10.82 13.63 -19.40
N VAL A 226 -11.37 12.75 -20.24
CA VAL A 226 -10.63 11.63 -20.84
C VAL A 226 -9.41 12.13 -21.64
N ALA A 227 -9.59 13.18 -22.45
CA ALA A 227 -8.51 13.76 -23.24
C ALA A 227 -7.41 14.40 -22.36
N ASP A 228 -7.79 15.08 -21.29
CA ASP A 228 -6.85 15.75 -20.38
C ASP A 228 -6.04 14.72 -19.58
N VAL A 229 -6.66 13.60 -19.16
CA VAL A 229 -5.95 12.47 -18.53
C VAL A 229 -4.92 11.89 -19.51
N TYR A 230 -5.35 11.52 -20.72
CA TYR A 230 -4.44 10.94 -21.72
C TYR A 230 -3.27 11.87 -22.07
N ARG A 231 -3.54 13.18 -22.27
CA ARG A 231 -2.49 14.17 -22.55
C ARG A 231 -1.51 14.34 -21.39
N THR A 232 -1.98 14.20 -20.15
CA THR A 232 -1.10 14.29 -18.98
C THR A 232 -0.17 13.08 -18.92
N ILE A 233 -0.71 11.88 -19.17
CA ILE A 233 0.09 10.65 -19.25
C ILE A 233 1.12 10.76 -20.39
N LEU A 234 0.72 11.23 -21.56
CA LEU A 234 1.61 11.45 -22.70
C LEU A 234 2.78 12.39 -22.39
N ARG A 235 2.58 13.35 -21.47
CA ARG A 235 3.61 14.30 -21.04
C ARG A 235 4.47 13.78 -19.88
N GLY A 236 4.16 12.62 -19.31
CA GLY A 236 4.84 12.10 -18.12
C GLY A 236 4.65 13.01 -16.90
N LYS A 237 3.46 13.59 -16.74
CA LYS A 237 3.13 14.56 -15.67
C LYS A 237 2.06 14.00 -14.75
N ASN A 238 1.90 14.61 -13.59
CA ASN A 238 0.85 14.25 -12.64
C ASN A 238 -0.38 15.16 -12.76
N LEU A 239 -1.55 14.62 -12.47
CA LEU A 239 -2.83 15.29 -12.60
C LEU A 239 -3.68 15.13 -11.34
N PHE A 240 -4.25 16.23 -10.87
CA PHE A 240 -5.26 16.24 -9.82
C PHE A 240 -6.62 16.57 -10.42
N ILE A 241 -7.59 15.68 -10.22
CA ILE A 241 -8.92 15.76 -10.79
C ILE A 241 -9.92 15.88 -9.65
N GLU A 242 -10.51 17.05 -9.51
CA GLU A 242 -11.74 17.18 -8.75
C GLU A 242 -12.90 16.86 -9.69
N ALA A 243 -13.57 15.74 -9.44
CA ALA A 243 -14.68 15.30 -10.25
C ALA A 243 -15.86 14.91 -9.35
N PRO A 244 -16.99 15.64 -9.40
CA PRO A 244 -18.19 15.30 -8.66
C PRO A 244 -18.67 13.85 -8.90
N THR A 245 -19.61 13.39 -8.06
CA THR A 245 -20.32 12.13 -8.31
C THR A 245 -21.03 12.20 -9.67
N GLY A 246 -21.25 11.04 -10.31
CA GLY A 246 -21.98 10.99 -11.59
C GLY A 246 -21.21 11.37 -12.86
N VAL A 247 -19.99 11.92 -12.78
CA VAL A 247 -19.21 12.26 -13.99
C VAL A 247 -18.57 11.02 -14.65
N GLY A 248 -18.64 9.85 -14.00
CA GLY A 248 -18.00 8.63 -14.47
C GLY A 248 -16.47 8.68 -14.27
N LYS A 249 -16.03 9.08 -13.07
CA LYS A 249 -14.61 9.24 -12.70
C LYS A 249 -13.76 8.04 -13.11
N THR A 250 -14.14 6.85 -12.64
CA THR A 250 -13.39 5.61 -12.80
C THR A 250 -13.17 5.24 -14.26
N ILE A 251 -14.22 5.20 -15.09
CA ILE A 251 -14.06 4.93 -16.53
C ILE A 251 -13.28 6.05 -17.25
N SER A 252 -13.44 7.31 -16.81
CA SER A 252 -12.78 8.46 -17.43
C SER A 252 -11.29 8.56 -17.10
N THR A 253 -10.79 7.78 -16.12
CA THR A 253 -9.36 7.63 -15.80
C THR A 253 -8.80 6.30 -16.30
N ILE A 254 -9.54 5.20 -16.17
CA ILE A 254 -9.12 3.87 -16.64
C ILE A 254 -9.00 3.82 -18.16
N PHE A 255 -10.03 4.23 -18.90
CA PHE A 255 -10.01 4.14 -20.37
C PHE A 255 -8.81 4.86 -21.01
N PRO A 256 -8.52 6.14 -20.72
CA PRO A 256 -7.35 6.80 -21.29
C PRO A 256 -6.03 6.18 -20.82
N ALA A 257 -5.94 5.64 -19.60
CA ALA A 257 -4.76 4.92 -19.15
C ALA A 257 -4.54 3.61 -19.93
N VAL A 258 -5.62 2.86 -20.20
CA VAL A 258 -5.58 1.67 -21.07
C VAL A 258 -5.12 2.05 -22.47
N LYS A 259 -5.68 3.12 -23.06
CA LYS A 259 -5.20 3.63 -24.36
C LYS A 259 -3.73 4.04 -24.32
N ALA A 260 -3.25 4.64 -23.23
CA ALA A 260 -1.84 5.01 -23.08
C ALA A 260 -0.90 3.79 -23.04
N VAL A 261 -1.29 2.70 -22.36
CA VAL A 261 -0.61 1.40 -22.46
C VAL A 261 -0.62 0.89 -23.92
N GLY A 262 -1.74 1.10 -24.61
CA GLY A 262 -1.91 0.86 -26.05
C GLY A 262 -0.98 1.65 -26.98
N GLU A 263 -0.27 2.64 -26.47
CA GLU A 263 0.67 3.47 -27.23
C GLU A 263 2.11 3.30 -26.70
N GLY A 264 2.33 2.33 -25.80
CA GLY A 264 3.64 2.05 -25.22
C GLY A 264 4.12 3.11 -24.22
N LEU A 265 3.23 3.95 -23.69
CA LEU A 265 3.57 4.96 -22.67
C LEU A 265 3.75 4.34 -21.28
N ALA A 266 3.20 3.15 -21.08
CA ALA A 266 3.37 2.34 -19.89
C ALA A 266 3.12 0.86 -20.19
N ASP A 267 3.60 -0.03 -19.33
CA ASP A 267 3.36 -1.46 -19.43
C ASP A 267 2.25 -1.96 -18.51
N ARG A 268 1.98 -1.26 -17.39
CA ARG A 268 0.99 -1.67 -16.38
C ARG A 268 0.26 -0.50 -15.74
N ILE A 269 -0.95 -0.77 -15.25
CA ILE A 269 -1.78 0.18 -14.51
C ILE A 269 -1.95 -0.30 -13.08
N PHE A 270 -1.67 0.56 -12.10
CA PHE A 270 -2.03 0.36 -10.71
C PHE A 270 -3.22 1.27 -10.38
N TYR A 271 -4.38 0.65 -10.11
CA TYR A 271 -5.55 1.33 -9.57
C TYR A 271 -5.53 1.24 -8.05
N LEU A 272 -5.33 2.37 -7.40
CA LEU A 272 -5.11 2.46 -5.96
C LEU A 272 -6.34 3.06 -5.27
N THR A 273 -6.83 2.38 -4.23
CA THR A 273 -8.00 2.83 -3.48
C THR A 273 -8.02 2.33 -2.04
N ALA A 274 -8.44 3.16 -1.08
CA ALA A 274 -8.55 2.78 0.33
C ALA A 274 -9.74 1.83 0.65
N LYS A 275 -10.66 1.59 -0.28
CA LYS A 275 -11.94 0.92 0.03
C LYS A 275 -12.25 -0.22 -0.93
N THR A 276 -12.79 -1.30 -0.36
CA THR A 276 -13.20 -2.49 -1.12
C THR A 276 -14.26 -2.17 -2.17
N ILE A 277 -15.21 -1.28 -1.87
CA ILE A 277 -16.33 -0.95 -2.78
C ILE A 277 -15.82 -0.25 -4.05
N THR A 278 -14.94 0.72 -3.93
CA THR A 278 -14.33 1.40 -5.10
C THR A 278 -13.37 0.49 -5.86
N ALA A 279 -12.73 -0.48 -5.19
CA ALA A 279 -11.98 -1.53 -5.87
C ALA A 279 -12.91 -2.41 -6.75
N THR A 280 -14.12 -2.72 -6.27
CA THR A 280 -15.15 -3.42 -7.05
C THR A 280 -15.57 -2.60 -8.28
N VAL A 281 -15.79 -1.29 -8.15
CA VAL A 281 -16.14 -0.42 -9.29
C VAL A 281 -15.03 -0.41 -10.35
N ALA A 282 -13.76 -0.37 -9.94
CA ALA A 282 -12.63 -0.46 -10.87
C ALA A 282 -12.60 -1.81 -11.59
N LYS A 283 -12.81 -2.90 -10.85
CA LYS A 283 -12.90 -4.26 -11.39
C LYS A 283 -14.01 -4.40 -12.43
N GLU A 284 -15.21 -3.94 -12.11
CA GLU A 284 -16.37 -3.93 -13.02
C GLU A 284 -16.09 -3.08 -14.26
N THR A 285 -15.37 -1.96 -14.10
CA THR A 285 -14.96 -1.12 -15.23
C THR A 285 -14.00 -1.85 -16.17
N PHE A 286 -13.05 -2.63 -15.65
CA PHE A 286 -12.18 -3.45 -16.48
C PHE A 286 -12.95 -4.60 -17.17
N ALA A 287 -13.88 -5.25 -16.46
CA ALA A 287 -14.73 -6.29 -17.04
C ALA A 287 -15.60 -5.75 -18.19
N LEU A 288 -16.16 -4.54 -18.02
CA LEU A 288 -16.87 -3.84 -19.09
C LEU A 288 -16.00 -3.59 -20.33
N LEU A 289 -14.74 -3.18 -20.13
CA LEU A 289 -13.80 -3.01 -21.26
C LEU A 289 -13.48 -4.36 -21.92
N GLU A 290 -13.41 -5.44 -21.15
CA GLU A 290 -13.20 -6.80 -21.68
C GLU A 290 -14.38 -7.25 -22.57
N GLU A 291 -15.62 -6.94 -22.18
CA GLU A 291 -16.81 -7.15 -23.02
C GLU A 291 -16.73 -6.38 -24.34
N GLN A 292 -16.09 -5.20 -24.34
CA GLN A 292 -15.82 -4.38 -25.54
C GLN A 292 -14.57 -4.81 -26.32
N GLY A 293 -13.95 -5.94 -25.95
CA GLY A 293 -12.84 -6.55 -26.68
C GLY A 293 -11.46 -6.32 -26.08
N TYR A 294 -11.32 -5.59 -24.98
CA TYR A 294 -10.03 -5.46 -24.27
C TYR A 294 -9.57 -6.82 -23.75
N ARG A 295 -8.34 -7.22 -24.08
CA ARG A 295 -7.73 -8.47 -23.59
C ARG A 295 -6.61 -8.12 -22.64
N ALA A 296 -6.85 -8.26 -21.34
CA ALA A 296 -5.87 -7.96 -20.32
C ALA A 296 -6.04 -8.82 -19.07
N LYS A 297 -4.94 -9.01 -18.36
CA LYS A 297 -4.89 -9.67 -17.06
C LYS A 297 -5.13 -8.65 -15.96
N VAL A 298 -6.15 -8.88 -15.13
CA VAL A 298 -6.57 -7.97 -14.06
C VAL A 298 -6.53 -8.70 -12.73
N ILE A 299 -5.79 -8.20 -11.74
CA ILE A 299 -5.76 -8.77 -10.39
C ILE A 299 -6.28 -7.79 -9.35
N GLN A 300 -7.05 -8.30 -8.38
CA GLN A 300 -7.39 -7.56 -7.17
C GLN A 300 -6.60 -8.12 -5.97
N ILE A 301 -5.63 -7.34 -5.47
CA ILE A 301 -4.85 -7.74 -4.30
C ILE A 301 -5.73 -7.64 -3.06
N THR A 302 -5.85 -8.77 -2.36
CA THR A 302 -6.65 -8.87 -1.13
C THR A 302 -5.71 -9.08 0.06
N ALA A 303 -6.03 -8.45 1.20
CA ALA A 303 -5.23 -8.58 2.42
C ALA A 303 -5.08 -10.05 2.84
N LYS A 304 -3.89 -10.38 3.37
CA LYS A 304 -3.52 -11.75 3.80
C LYS A 304 -4.56 -12.38 4.73
N GLU A 305 -5.05 -11.62 5.70
CA GLU A 305 -6.10 -12.06 6.65
C GLU A 305 -7.37 -12.56 5.96
N LYS A 306 -7.74 -11.95 4.83
CA LYS A 306 -8.94 -12.33 4.06
C LYS A 306 -8.67 -13.45 3.05
N LEU A 307 -7.42 -13.70 2.69
CA LEU A 307 -7.03 -14.80 1.79
C LEU A 307 -6.56 -16.06 2.53
N CYS A 308 -6.14 -15.95 3.78
CA CYS A 308 -5.58 -17.07 4.52
C CYS A 308 -6.61 -18.21 4.65
N LEU A 309 -6.18 -19.43 4.29
CA LEU A 309 -6.98 -20.65 4.41
C LEU A 309 -6.81 -21.34 5.76
N CYS A 310 -5.90 -20.84 6.61
CA CYS A 310 -5.67 -21.30 7.97
C CYS A 310 -6.38 -20.40 8.98
N GLU A 311 -6.85 -20.97 10.10
CA GLU A 311 -7.48 -20.22 11.19
C GLU A 311 -6.51 -19.23 11.86
N GLU A 312 -5.26 -19.66 12.05
CA GLU A 312 -4.17 -18.81 12.54
C GLU A 312 -3.16 -18.57 11.41
N MET A 313 -2.67 -17.32 11.30
CA MET A 313 -1.71 -16.91 10.27
C MET A 313 -0.25 -17.22 10.65
N ASP A 314 0.02 -18.44 11.12
CA ASP A 314 1.39 -18.87 11.41
C ASP A 314 2.05 -19.46 10.17
N CYS A 315 2.62 -18.59 9.34
CA CYS A 315 3.20 -18.97 8.04
C CYS A 315 4.59 -19.59 8.21
N ASN A 316 4.60 -20.89 8.46
CA ASN A 316 5.79 -21.72 8.47
C ASN A 316 5.46 -23.15 8.01
N PRO A 317 6.44 -23.95 7.54
CA PRO A 317 6.16 -25.28 6.99
C PRO A 317 5.65 -26.32 7.99
N VAL A 318 5.75 -26.04 9.30
CA VAL A 318 5.25 -26.92 10.37
C VAL A 318 3.76 -26.68 10.59
N ASN A 319 3.34 -25.42 10.64
CA ASN A 319 1.98 -25.04 11.05
C ASN A 319 1.06 -24.69 9.87
N CYS A 320 1.62 -24.39 8.69
CA CYS A 320 0.85 -24.02 7.51
C CYS A 320 1.12 -25.01 6.34
N PRO A 321 0.14 -25.84 5.95
CA PRO A 321 0.32 -26.79 4.84
C PRO A 321 0.56 -26.09 3.50
N TYR A 322 0.04 -24.88 3.32
CA TYR A 322 0.20 -24.06 2.11
C TYR A 322 1.57 -23.36 2.03
N ALA A 323 2.28 -23.26 3.16
CA ALA A 323 3.64 -22.73 3.21
C ALA A 323 4.67 -23.79 2.83
N LYS A 324 4.41 -25.05 3.16
CA LYS A 324 5.30 -26.19 2.92
C LYS A 324 5.42 -26.51 1.43
N GLY A 325 6.62 -26.43 0.87
CA GLY A 325 6.94 -26.62 -0.54
C GLY A 325 6.22 -25.64 -1.45
N HIS A 326 5.89 -24.45 -0.94
CA HIS A 326 5.15 -23.44 -1.72
C HIS A 326 5.90 -23.09 -3.01
N PHE A 327 7.21 -22.82 -2.91
CA PHE A 327 7.99 -22.39 -4.07
C PHE A 327 8.19 -23.51 -5.09
N ASP A 328 8.08 -24.77 -4.66
CA ASP A 328 8.17 -25.92 -5.56
C ASP A 328 6.98 -26.02 -6.51
N ARG A 329 5.83 -25.41 -6.16
CA ARG A 329 4.56 -25.57 -6.89
C ARG A 329 3.97 -24.26 -7.43
N VAL A 330 4.39 -23.12 -6.91
CA VAL A 330 3.76 -21.81 -7.22
C VAL A 330 3.88 -21.45 -8.70
N ASN A 331 5.00 -21.76 -9.36
CA ASN A 331 5.18 -21.45 -10.77
C ASN A 331 4.16 -22.17 -11.66
N ASP A 332 3.90 -23.45 -11.40
CA ASP A 332 2.89 -24.20 -12.16
C ASP A 332 1.47 -23.69 -11.84
N ALA A 333 1.20 -23.39 -10.56
CA ALA A 333 -0.07 -22.81 -10.14
C ALA A 333 -0.36 -21.47 -10.84
N VAL A 334 0.65 -20.61 -10.97
CA VAL A 334 0.56 -19.31 -11.65
C VAL A 334 0.37 -19.52 -13.16
N PHE A 335 1.21 -20.32 -13.80
CA PHE A 335 1.17 -20.51 -15.26
C PHE A 335 -0.18 -21.07 -15.74
N ASP A 336 -0.73 -22.02 -14.98
CA ASP A 336 -2.05 -22.61 -15.25
C ASP A 336 -3.18 -21.58 -15.06
N LEU A 337 -3.13 -20.77 -14.00
CA LEU A 337 -4.12 -19.70 -13.78
C LEU A 337 -4.11 -18.66 -14.91
N LEU A 338 -2.93 -18.30 -15.41
CA LEU A 338 -2.76 -17.36 -16.53
C LEU A 338 -3.44 -17.86 -17.83
N GLN A 339 -3.60 -19.18 -17.99
CA GLN A 339 -4.29 -19.76 -19.15
C GLN A 339 -5.81 -19.86 -18.94
N LYS A 340 -6.25 -20.08 -17.70
CA LYS A 340 -7.66 -20.30 -17.35
C LYS A 340 -8.47 -19.01 -17.22
N SER A 341 -7.86 -17.92 -16.75
CA SER A 341 -8.59 -16.67 -16.50
C SER A 341 -7.85 -15.39 -16.88
N ASN A 342 -8.63 -14.32 -17.09
CA ASN A 342 -8.16 -12.96 -17.35
C ASN A 342 -8.42 -12.04 -16.17
N LEU A 343 -9.46 -12.31 -15.39
CA LEU A 343 -9.73 -11.65 -14.13
C LEU A 343 -9.21 -12.57 -13.03
N PHE A 344 -8.56 -12.03 -11.99
CA PHE A 344 -8.06 -12.81 -10.88
C PHE A 344 -8.72 -12.30 -9.60
N THR A 345 -9.94 -12.77 -9.36
CA THR A 345 -10.68 -12.44 -8.15
C THR A 345 -10.17 -13.23 -6.94
N ARG A 346 -10.64 -12.84 -5.76
CA ARG A 346 -10.40 -13.59 -4.52
C ARG A 346 -10.80 -15.05 -4.68
N GLU A 347 -11.95 -15.33 -5.28
CA GLU A 347 -12.49 -16.67 -5.46
C GLU A 347 -11.59 -17.52 -6.36
N GLU A 348 -11.12 -16.96 -7.48
CA GLU A 348 -10.23 -17.65 -8.43
C GLU A 348 -8.85 -17.94 -7.80
N VAL A 349 -8.27 -16.96 -7.11
CA VAL A 349 -7.01 -17.13 -6.39
C VAL A 349 -7.15 -18.22 -5.32
N LEU A 350 -8.23 -18.22 -4.55
CA LEU A 350 -8.46 -19.24 -3.52
C LEU A 350 -8.69 -20.64 -4.12
N ALA A 351 -9.42 -20.74 -5.22
CA ALA A 351 -9.65 -22.01 -5.90
C ALA A 351 -8.33 -22.60 -6.41
N GLN A 352 -7.54 -21.81 -7.13
CA GLN A 352 -6.24 -22.22 -7.66
C GLN A 352 -5.25 -22.57 -6.55
N ALA A 353 -5.20 -21.77 -5.47
CA ALA A 353 -4.31 -22.01 -4.35
C ALA A 353 -4.62 -23.33 -3.62
N LYS A 354 -5.91 -23.69 -3.51
CA LYS A 354 -6.33 -24.98 -2.94
C LYS A 354 -5.93 -26.15 -3.82
N GLU A 355 -6.08 -26.03 -5.14
CA GLU A 355 -5.73 -27.07 -6.11
C GLU A 355 -4.24 -27.43 -6.04
N TYR A 356 -3.37 -26.43 -6.01
CA TYR A 356 -1.90 -26.62 -5.98
C TYR A 356 -1.30 -26.67 -4.57
N GLN A 357 -2.13 -26.55 -3.53
CA GLN A 357 -1.71 -26.45 -2.13
C GLN A 357 -0.61 -25.40 -1.90
N VAL A 358 -0.83 -24.18 -2.39
CA VAL A 358 0.09 -23.04 -2.24
C VAL A 358 -0.54 -21.93 -1.43
N CYS A 359 0.28 -21.06 -0.80
CA CYS A 359 -0.24 -19.91 -0.08
C CYS A 359 -0.96 -18.95 -1.06
N PRO A 360 -2.27 -18.68 -0.87
CA PRO A 360 -3.03 -17.83 -1.79
C PRO A 360 -2.53 -16.38 -1.80
N PHE A 361 -2.07 -15.86 -0.66
CA PHE A 361 -1.55 -14.50 -0.59
C PHE A 361 -0.24 -14.36 -1.38
N GLU A 362 0.77 -15.20 -1.12
CA GLU A 362 2.03 -15.14 -1.88
C GLU A 362 1.83 -15.43 -3.37
N MET A 363 0.99 -16.41 -3.71
CA MET A 363 0.63 -16.70 -5.10
C MET A 363 -0.04 -15.49 -5.77
N SER A 364 -0.95 -14.77 -5.09
CA SER A 364 -1.57 -13.57 -5.64
C SER A 364 -0.55 -12.48 -5.99
N LEU A 365 0.48 -12.33 -5.16
CA LEU A 365 1.57 -11.41 -5.42
C LEU A 365 2.42 -11.89 -6.63
N ASP A 366 2.47 -13.20 -6.93
CA ASP A 366 3.29 -13.77 -8.02
C ASP A 366 2.51 -13.60 -9.32
N VAL A 367 1.21 -13.92 -9.32
CA VAL A 367 0.27 -13.63 -10.41
C VAL A 367 0.28 -12.13 -10.76
N ALA A 368 0.37 -11.24 -9.77
CA ALA A 368 0.43 -9.80 -10.03
C ALA A 368 1.59 -9.42 -10.96
N THR A 369 2.74 -10.09 -10.87
CA THR A 369 3.90 -9.86 -11.75
C THR A 369 3.63 -10.22 -13.21
N TRP A 370 2.52 -10.88 -13.52
CA TRP A 370 2.04 -11.19 -14.87
C TRP A 370 0.75 -10.45 -15.25
N ALA A 371 0.20 -9.65 -14.33
CA ALA A 371 -1.00 -8.86 -14.56
C ALA A 371 -0.68 -7.51 -15.26
N ASP A 372 -1.61 -7.09 -16.12
CA ASP A 372 -1.57 -5.80 -16.82
C ASP A 372 -2.18 -4.68 -15.97
N ASN A 373 -3.24 -5.00 -15.21
CA ASN A 373 -3.95 -4.07 -14.35
C ASN A 373 -3.99 -4.63 -12.92
N ILE A 374 -3.50 -3.85 -11.96
CA ILE A 374 -3.43 -4.23 -10.55
C ILE A 374 -4.33 -3.30 -9.75
N VAL A 375 -5.36 -3.86 -9.11
CA VAL A 375 -6.25 -3.12 -8.20
C VAL A 375 -5.86 -3.45 -6.77
N CYS A 376 -5.43 -2.45 -5.99
CA CYS A 376 -4.97 -2.65 -4.62
C CYS A 376 -5.15 -1.40 -3.72
N ASP A 377 -4.93 -1.58 -2.41
CA ASP A 377 -4.89 -0.45 -1.46
C ASP A 377 -3.65 0.41 -1.63
N TYR A 378 -3.73 1.69 -1.25
CA TYR A 378 -2.61 2.63 -1.27
C TYR A 378 -1.36 2.08 -0.59
N ASN A 379 -1.51 1.30 0.50
CA ASN A 379 -0.40 0.76 1.26
C ASN A 379 0.55 -0.11 0.41
N TYR A 380 0.04 -0.80 -0.62
CA TYR A 380 0.82 -1.63 -1.52
C TYR A 380 1.77 -0.83 -2.43
N VAL A 381 1.63 0.49 -2.49
CA VAL A 381 2.54 1.39 -3.21
C VAL A 381 3.26 2.36 -2.27
N PHE A 382 2.54 2.93 -1.30
CA PHE A 382 3.01 4.04 -0.50
C PHE A 382 3.51 3.65 0.91
N ASP A 383 3.15 2.49 1.45
CA ASP A 383 3.59 2.12 2.80
C ASP A 383 5.03 1.57 2.77
N PRO A 384 5.96 2.09 3.60
CA PRO A 384 7.37 1.71 3.56
C PRO A 384 7.64 0.26 3.98
N ASN A 385 6.71 -0.40 4.67
CA ASN A 385 6.85 -1.78 5.14
C ASN A 385 5.99 -2.78 4.34
N VAL A 386 4.84 -2.35 3.84
CA VAL A 386 3.84 -3.23 3.20
C VAL A 386 3.92 -3.23 1.66
N TYR A 387 4.58 -2.25 1.04
CA TYR A 387 4.62 -2.09 -0.42
C TYR A 387 4.98 -3.38 -1.19
N LEU A 388 4.51 -3.46 -2.44
CA LEU A 388 4.79 -4.59 -3.33
C LEU A 388 6.25 -4.59 -3.78
N LYS A 389 7.10 -5.26 -3.00
CA LYS A 389 8.54 -5.39 -3.26
C LYS A 389 8.85 -5.88 -4.68
N ARG A 390 8.03 -6.79 -5.21
CA ARG A 390 8.17 -7.34 -6.57
C ARG A 390 8.10 -6.29 -7.70
N PHE A 391 7.62 -5.07 -7.39
CA PHE A 391 7.55 -3.96 -8.34
C PHE A 391 8.39 -2.76 -7.91
N PHE A 392 8.45 -2.46 -6.62
CA PHE A 392 8.98 -1.18 -6.13
C PHE A 392 10.23 -1.31 -5.27
N GLN A 393 10.78 -2.51 -5.10
CA GLN A 393 12.08 -2.69 -4.46
C GLN A 393 13.19 -2.04 -5.30
N GLU A 394 14.21 -1.52 -4.62
CA GLU A 394 15.35 -0.89 -5.26
C GLU A 394 16.02 -1.82 -6.28
N GLY A 395 16.32 -1.28 -7.46
CA GLY A 395 16.86 -2.03 -8.60
C GLY A 395 15.80 -2.59 -9.57
N ILE A 396 14.53 -2.62 -9.18
CA ILE A 396 13.42 -2.95 -10.10
C ILE A 396 12.97 -1.67 -10.80
N LYS A 397 12.93 -1.71 -12.13
CA LYS A 397 12.38 -0.65 -12.98
C LYS A 397 11.16 -1.19 -13.70
N GLY A 398 10.13 -0.36 -13.83
CA GLY A 398 8.99 -0.67 -14.67
C GLY A 398 8.23 0.58 -15.07
N ASP A 399 7.53 0.47 -16.19
CA ASP A 399 6.73 1.54 -16.76
C ASP A 399 5.30 1.47 -16.23
N TYR A 400 5.02 2.23 -15.17
CA TYR A 400 3.76 2.15 -14.43
C TYR A 400 2.90 3.42 -14.57
N LEU A 401 1.58 3.25 -14.59
CA LEU A 401 0.62 4.34 -14.38
C LEU A 401 -0.06 4.15 -13.03
N PHE A 402 -0.12 5.20 -12.23
CA PHE A 402 -0.85 5.18 -10.95
C PHE A 402 -2.16 5.95 -11.08
N LEU A 403 -3.27 5.28 -10.82
CA LEU A 403 -4.60 5.85 -10.75
C LEU A 403 -5.05 5.85 -9.30
N VAL A 404 -4.97 7.00 -8.63
CA VAL A 404 -5.28 7.15 -7.20
C VAL A 404 -6.70 7.66 -7.05
N ASP A 405 -7.64 6.73 -6.85
CA ASP A 405 -9.04 7.04 -6.57
C ASP A 405 -9.20 7.54 -5.14
N GLU A 406 -10.24 8.32 -4.85
CA GLU A 406 -10.52 8.95 -3.56
C GLU A 406 -9.27 9.51 -2.85
N ALA A 407 -8.39 10.15 -3.64
CA ALA A 407 -7.07 10.64 -3.24
C ALA A 407 -7.07 11.55 -2.01
N HIS A 408 -8.23 12.12 -1.64
CA HIS A 408 -8.38 12.90 -0.41
C HIS A 408 -8.05 12.08 0.85
N ASN A 409 -8.21 10.75 0.83
CA ASN A 409 -7.90 9.87 1.95
C ASN A 409 -6.39 9.61 2.09
N LEU A 410 -5.62 9.78 1.01
CA LEU A 410 -4.20 9.45 0.98
C LEU A 410 -3.40 10.31 1.94
N VAL A 411 -3.81 11.56 2.22
CA VAL A 411 -3.10 12.45 3.16
C VAL A 411 -3.05 11.86 4.56
N ASP A 412 -4.21 11.58 5.18
CA ASP A 412 -4.24 11.05 6.54
C ASP A 412 -3.71 9.60 6.59
N ARG A 413 -3.95 8.81 5.53
CA ARG A 413 -3.41 7.45 5.41
C ARG A 413 -1.89 7.43 5.38
N SER A 414 -1.27 8.31 4.60
CA SER A 414 0.19 8.39 4.49
C SER A 414 0.85 8.93 5.74
N ARG A 415 0.24 9.89 6.45
CA ARG A 415 0.73 10.31 7.78
C ARG A 415 0.86 9.12 8.74
N GLU A 416 -0.14 8.24 8.78
CA GLU A 416 -0.07 7.02 9.59
C GLU A 416 0.95 6.00 9.06
N MET A 417 0.99 5.75 7.75
CA MET A 417 1.97 4.82 7.12
C MET A 417 3.42 5.20 7.43
N TYR A 418 3.69 6.51 7.49
CA TYR A 418 5.01 7.06 7.76
C TYR A 418 5.20 7.45 9.23
N SER A 419 4.31 7.06 10.14
CA SER A 419 4.47 7.27 11.58
C SER A 419 4.78 5.95 12.30
N ALA A 420 5.41 6.03 13.45
CA ALA A 420 5.68 4.87 14.29
C ALA A 420 5.57 5.19 15.78
N ASP A 421 5.08 4.21 16.55
CA ASP A 421 4.95 4.29 18.00
C ASP A 421 5.84 3.25 18.69
N LEU A 422 6.34 3.61 19.87
CA LEU A 422 6.94 2.66 20.80
C LEU A 422 6.40 2.89 22.22
N TYR A 423 5.94 1.81 22.85
CA TYR A 423 5.39 1.85 24.21
C TYR A 423 6.39 1.30 25.21
N LYS A 424 6.52 2.00 26.34
CA LYS A 424 7.43 1.59 27.42
C LYS A 424 6.94 0.32 28.10
N GLU A 425 5.64 0.14 28.17
CA GLU A 425 4.99 -1.05 28.74
C GLU A 425 5.34 -2.31 27.93
N ASP A 426 5.43 -2.23 26.60
CA ASP A 426 5.85 -3.35 25.74
C ASP A 426 7.32 -3.71 25.95
N VAL A 427 8.19 -2.70 26.04
CA VAL A 427 9.62 -2.90 26.39
C VAL A 427 9.74 -3.66 27.73
N LEU A 428 8.92 -3.30 28.72
CA LEU A 428 8.90 -3.98 30.02
C LEU A 428 8.35 -5.40 29.95
N ALA A 429 7.28 -5.62 29.18
CA ALA A 429 6.67 -6.94 29.00
C ALA A 429 7.68 -7.90 28.36
N VAL A 430 8.28 -7.50 27.24
CA VAL A 430 9.30 -8.30 26.54
C VAL A 430 10.53 -8.50 27.40
N LYS A 431 10.97 -7.50 28.17
CA LYS A 431 12.09 -7.65 29.10
C LYS A 431 11.85 -8.79 30.11
N ARG A 432 10.63 -8.92 30.65
CA ARG A 432 10.29 -9.98 31.62
C ARG A 432 10.39 -11.36 30.97
N ILE A 433 9.86 -11.50 29.76
CA ILE A 433 9.91 -12.74 28.97
C ILE A 433 11.37 -13.09 28.64
N MET A 434 12.12 -12.15 28.08
CA MET A 434 13.50 -12.37 27.62
C MET A 434 14.49 -12.67 28.75
N LYS A 435 14.13 -12.45 30.02
CA LYS A 435 14.96 -12.86 31.17
C LYS A 435 15.27 -14.36 31.17
N ALA A 436 14.35 -15.19 30.71
CA ALA A 436 14.52 -16.64 30.61
C ALA A 436 15.26 -17.09 29.33
N HIS A 437 15.22 -16.28 28.27
CA HIS A 437 15.68 -16.69 26.94
C HIS A 437 17.00 -16.04 26.48
N SER A 438 17.30 -14.81 26.90
CA SER A 438 18.55 -14.11 26.58
C SER A 438 18.89 -13.02 27.60
N ARG A 439 19.96 -13.22 28.37
CA ARG A 439 20.48 -12.22 29.32
C ARG A 439 20.96 -10.95 28.60
N THR A 440 21.49 -11.08 27.38
CA THR A 440 21.99 -9.95 26.59
C THR A 440 20.84 -9.04 26.17
N ILE A 441 19.78 -9.60 25.57
CA ILE A 441 18.58 -8.84 25.17
C ILE A 441 17.93 -8.18 26.39
N CYS A 442 17.81 -8.91 27.50
CA CYS A 442 17.25 -8.38 28.75
C CYS A 442 18.02 -7.13 29.25
N ARG A 443 19.37 -7.13 29.18
CA ARG A 443 20.20 -5.96 29.55
C ARG A 443 20.03 -4.78 28.60
N ILE A 444 19.84 -5.01 27.30
CA ILE A 444 19.63 -3.93 26.32
C ILE A 444 18.24 -3.31 26.52
N LEU A 445 17.20 -4.13 26.68
CA LEU A 445 15.85 -3.69 27.03
C LEU A 445 15.83 -2.86 28.32
N ASP A 446 16.69 -3.19 29.29
CA ASP A 446 16.88 -2.40 30.50
C ASP A 446 17.36 -0.97 30.22
N LYS A 447 18.27 -0.81 29.25
CA LYS A 447 18.75 0.50 28.82
C LYS A 447 17.67 1.27 28.06
N CYS A 448 16.94 0.61 27.15
CA CYS A 448 15.79 1.22 26.46
C CYS A 448 14.75 1.73 27.47
N ASN A 449 14.37 0.90 28.45
CA ASN A 449 13.41 1.29 29.47
C ASN A 449 13.91 2.44 30.36
N LYS A 450 15.21 2.54 30.64
CA LYS A 450 15.78 3.69 31.38
C LYS A 450 15.66 4.99 30.59
N ALA A 451 16.04 4.97 29.30
CA ALA A 451 15.91 6.13 28.43
C ALA A 451 14.44 6.60 28.31
N MET A 452 13.50 5.66 28.12
CA MET A 452 12.07 5.99 28.11
C MET A 452 11.55 6.47 29.48
N LEU A 453 12.13 6.01 30.59
CA LEU A 453 11.73 6.45 31.92
C LEU A 453 12.17 7.90 32.20
N GLU A 454 13.32 8.32 31.70
CA GLU A 454 13.79 9.71 31.79
C GLU A 454 12.81 10.64 31.06
N MET A 455 12.46 10.31 29.81
CA MET A 455 11.44 11.04 29.05
C MET A 455 10.07 11.04 29.74
N LYS A 456 9.66 9.90 30.33
CA LYS A 456 8.39 9.80 31.08
C LYS A 456 8.33 10.73 32.29
N ARG A 457 9.46 11.03 32.93
CA ARG A 457 9.49 11.93 34.10
C ARG A 457 9.31 13.40 33.72
N GLU A 458 9.69 13.76 32.51
CA GLU A 458 9.55 15.12 31.97
C GLU A 458 8.18 15.33 31.31
N CYS A 459 7.52 14.26 30.90
CA CYS A 459 6.21 14.27 30.26
C CYS A 459 5.05 14.38 31.28
N GLU A 460 4.47 15.58 31.44
CA GLU A 460 3.23 15.75 32.21
C GLU A 460 1.99 15.21 31.45
N HIS A 461 1.75 15.72 30.23
CA HIS A 461 0.65 15.29 29.37
C HIS A 461 1.17 14.78 28.02
N TYR A 462 1.77 15.68 27.24
CA TYR A 462 2.64 15.37 26.11
C TYR A 462 3.83 16.34 26.09
N GLN A 463 4.91 15.96 25.42
CA GLN A 463 6.12 16.76 25.30
C GLN A 463 6.76 16.53 23.92
N ILE A 464 7.00 17.63 23.18
CA ILE A 464 7.77 17.60 21.94
C ILE A 464 9.25 17.39 22.28
N LEU A 465 9.91 16.50 21.55
CA LEU A 465 11.29 16.10 21.77
C LEU A 465 12.14 16.53 20.58
N ASP A 466 13.30 17.13 20.84
CA ASP A 466 14.26 17.47 19.79
C ASP A 466 14.90 16.22 19.16
N SER A 467 15.09 15.17 19.98
CA SER A 467 15.70 13.92 19.53
C SER A 467 15.39 12.76 20.47
N VAL A 468 15.38 11.55 19.92
CA VAL A 468 15.35 10.27 20.66
C VAL A 468 16.64 9.47 20.49
N GLY A 469 17.74 10.12 20.08
CA GLY A 469 18.99 9.46 19.68
C GLY A 469 19.56 8.45 20.69
N THR A 470 19.53 8.76 22.00
CA THR A 470 19.98 7.82 23.05
C THR A 470 19.14 6.54 23.07
N LEU A 471 17.82 6.67 22.91
CA LEU A 471 16.92 5.52 22.83
C LEU A 471 17.19 4.75 21.54
N THR A 472 17.25 5.43 20.39
CA THR A 472 17.49 4.81 19.07
C THR A 472 18.77 3.99 19.07
N PHE A 473 19.87 4.50 19.64
CA PHE A 473 21.13 3.75 19.75
C PHE A 473 20.96 2.41 20.49
N HIS A 474 20.14 2.37 21.54
CA HIS A 474 19.81 1.13 22.24
C HIS A 474 18.87 0.23 21.43
N LEU A 475 17.90 0.81 20.71
CA LEU A 475 16.98 0.09 19.84
C LEU A 475 17.69 -0.57 18.65
N MET A 476 18.64 0.08 18.00
CA MET A 476 19.43 -0.53 16.91
C MET A 476 20.22 -1.75 17.40
N ARG A 477 20.87 -1.64 18.57
CA ARG A 477 21.55 -2.77 19.21
C ARG A 477 20.60 -3.89 19.61
N LEU A 478 19.39 -3.53 20.04
CA LEU A 478 18.35 -4.49 20.37
C LEU A 478 17.88 -5.23 19.12
N ALA A 479 17.64 -4.53 18.02
CA ALA A 479 17.20 -5.10 16.75
C ALA A 479 18.22 -6.12 16.24
N SER A 480 19.51 -5.76 16.19
CA SER A 480 20.60 -6.67 15.81
C SER A 480 20.62 -7.95 16.67
N GLN A 481 20.48 -7.82 17.99
CA GLN A 481 20.47 -8.99 18.89
C GLN A 481 19.18 -9.82 18.79
N MET A 482 18.05 -9.19 18.47
CA MET A 482 16.80 -9.91 18.21
C MET A 482 16.84 -10.63 16.86
N ASP A 483 17.47 -10.04 15.84
CA ASP A 483 17.70 -10.69 14.54
C ASP A 483 18.49 -11.99 14.72
N GLU A 484 19.59 -11.96 15.48
CA GLU A 484 20.38 -13.15 15.85
C GLU A 484 19.56 -14.17 16.66
N PHE A 485 18.73 -13.69 17.59
CA PHE A 485 17.88 -14.55 18.41
C PHE A 485 16.89 -15.36 17.57
N TRP A 486 16.33 -14.78 16.50
CA TRP A 486 15.34 -15.41 15.63
C TRP A 486 15.93 -16.29 14.53
N GLU A 487 17.24 -16.34 14.33
CA GLU A 487 17.86 -17.21 13.30
C GLU A 487 17.57 -18.71 13.51
N LYS A 488 17.37 -19.12 14.76
CA LYS A 488 17.02 -20.50 15.11
C LYS A 488 15.52 -20.59 15.39
N PRO A 489 14.81 -21.61 14.87
CA PRO A 489 13.43 -21.86 15.24
C PRO A 489 13.31 -22.01 16.76
N ARG A 490 12.43 -21.20 17.37
CA ARG A 490 12.14 -21.22 18.80
C ARG A 490 10.64 -21.28 19.00
N GLU A 491 10.24 -22.02 20.03
CA GLU A 491 8.87 -22.05 20.52
C GLU A 491 8.83 -21.79 22.02
N PHE A 492 7.95 -20.90 22.43
CA PHE A 492 7.66 -20.57 23.83
C PHE A 492 6.31 -19.83 23.91
N PRO A 493 5.57 -19.94 25.04
CA PRO A 493 4.18 -19.47 25.13
C PRO A 493 4.00 -17.99 24.77
N GLU A 494 4.94 -17.13 25.14
CA GLU A 494 4.86 -15.67 24.93
C GLU A 494 5.53 -15.19 23.64
N LYS A 495 5.84 -16.10 22.70
CA LYS A 495 6.52 -15.81 21.43
C LYS A 495 5.83 -14.70 20.64
N LYS A 496 4.49 -14.72 20.56
CA LYS A 496 3.70 -13.71 19.84
C LYS A 496 3.99 -12.30 20.36
N THR A 497 3.97 -12.09 21.68
CA THR A 497 4.26 -10.78 22.29
C THR A 497 5.67 -10.28 21.97
N VAL A 498 6.66 -11.16 21.93
CA VAL A 498 8.04 -10.78 21.56
C VAL A 498 8.15 -10.46 20.07
N LEU A 499 7.45 -11.20 19.20
CA LEU A 499 7.39 -10.94 17.77
C LEU A 499 6.68 -9.61 17.44
N ASP A 500 5.53 -9.35 18.07
CA ASP A 500 4.77 -8.11 17.87
C ASP A 500 5.63 -6.89 18.24
N PHE A 501 6.33 -6.94 19.38
CA PHE A 501 7.28 -5.91 19.76
C PHE A 501 8.49 -5.82 18.80
N TYR A 502 9.01 -6.95 18.33
CA TYR A 502 10.10 -6.97 17.35
C TYR A 502 9.70 -6.27 16.03
N PHE A 503 8.48 -6.51 15.54
CA PHE A 503 7.97 -5.81 14.36
C PHE A 503 7.75 -4.33 14.63
N ALA A 504 7.22 -3.96 15.80
CA ALA A 504 7.08 -2.55 16.21
C ALA A 504 8.45 -1.85 16.29
N LEU A 505 9.46 -2.52 16.86
CA LEU A 505 10.85 -2.06 16.92
C LEU A 505 11.43 -1.82 15.53
N ARG A 506 11.27 -2.78 14.60
CA ARG A 506 11.74 -2.62 13.22
C ARG A 506 11.03 -1.48 12.50
N ASN A 507 9.71 -1.38 12.64
CA ASN A 507 8.96 -0.27 12.07
C ASN A 507 9.45 1.08 12.61
N PHE A 508 9.65 1.19 13.93
CA PHE A 508 10.15 2.40 14.56
C PHE A 508 11.52 2.82 14.02
N LEU A 509 12.46 1.88 13.85
CA LEU A 509 13.78 2.16 13.28
C LEU A 509 13.68 2.54 11.79
N ASN A 510 12.87 1.83 10.99
CA ASN A 510 12.67 2.16 9.58
C ASN A 510 12.09 3.58 9.40
N ILE A 511 11.12 3.97 10.24
CA ILE A 511 10.55 5.32 10.21
C ILE A 511 11.56 6.35 10.73
N TYR A 512 12.34 6.02 11.76
CA TYR A 512 13.39 6.90 12.28
C TYR A 512 14.41 7.29 11.19
N ASP A 513 14.75 6.39 10.28
CA ASP A 513 15.65 6.68 9.16
C ASP A 513 15.05 7.68 8.13
N LEU A 514 13.74 7.87 8.14
CA LEU A 514 13.03 8.84 7.30
C LEU A 514 12.81 10.20 7.98
N VAL A 515 13.07 10.31 9.28
CA VAL A 515 12.77 11.52 10.07
C VAL A 515 13.63 12.68 9.59
N ASP A 516 12.94 13.74 9.15
CA ASP A 516 13.50 15.03 8.77
C ASP A 516 12.64 16.18 9.33
N ASP A 517 12.71 17.36 8.73
CA ASP A 517 11.91 18.53 9.12
C ASP A 517 10.40 18.41 8.84
N HIS A 518 9.94 17.31 8.20
CA HIS A 518 8.54 16.99 7.98
C HIS A 518 7.90 16.18 9.12
N TYR A 519 8.70 15.86 10.14
CA TYR A 519 8.29 15.05 11.28
C TYR A 519 8.28 15.86 12.58
N VAL A 520 7.46 15.42 13.52
CA VAL A 520 7.53 15.85 14.91
C VAL A 520 7.68 14.63 15.80
N ILE A 521 8.72 14.63 16.63
CA ILE A 521 8.95 13.59 17.63
C ILE A 521 8.34 14.06 18.94
N TYR A 522 7.53 13.23 19.57
CA TYR A 522 6.95 13.58 20.86
C TYR A 522 6.67 12.36 21.74
N SER A 523 6.63 12.58 23.04
CA SER A 523 6.17 11.60 24.02
C SER A 523 4.85 12.02 24.63
N GLN A 524 4.01 11.05 25.01
CA GLN A 524 2.74 11.31 25.69
C GLN A 524 2.36 10.20 26.67
N MET A 525 1.52 10.56 27.63
CA MET A 525 0.74 9.60 28.42
C MET A 525 -0.59 9.34 27.69
N THR A 526 -0.85 8.10 27.29
CA THR A 526 -2.13 7.73 26.66
C THR A 526 -3.29 7.78 27.66
N GLU A 527 -4.53 7.82 27.17
CA GLU A 527 -5.73 7.75 28.01
C GLU A 527 -5.77 6.48 28.88
N GLU A 528 -5.15 5.40 28.41
CA GLU A 528 -5.00 4.12 29.12
C GLU A 528 -3.85 4.12 30.15
N GLY A 529 -3.13 5.25 30.30
CA GLY A 529 -2.04 5.41 31.25
C GLY A 529 -0.71 4.79 30.80
N GLN A 530 -0.57 4.42 29.53
CA GLN A 530 0.68 3.92 28.95
C GLN A 530 1.57 5.08 28.50
N PHE A 531 2.89 4.89 28.53
CA PHE A 531 3.83 5.89 28.04
C PHE A 531 4.29 5.56 26.62
N ARG A 532 4.03 6.48 25.70
CA ARG A 532 4.26 6.34 24.27
C ARG A 532 5.26 7.36 23.77
N ILE A 533 6.15 6.93 22.88
CA ILE A 533 6.97 7.81 22.03
C ILE A 533 6.48 7.62 20.60
N ARG A 534 6.21 8.72 19.89
CA ARG A 534 5.72 8.71 18.51
C ARG A 534 6.64 9.53 17.61
N LEU A 535 7.03 8.92 16.49
CA LEU A 535 7.61 9.60 15.33
C LEU A 535 6.43 9.96 14.43
N PHE A 536 5.97 11.21 14.46
CA PHE A 536 4.77 11.62 13.74
C PHE A 536 5.13 12.30 12.43
N CYS A 537 4.79 11.67 11.31
CA CYS A 537 4.90 12.27 9.98
C CYS A 537 3.80 13.33 9.82
N VAL A 538 4.18 14.61 9.88
CA VAL A 538 3.23 15.72 9.76
C VAL A 538 2.95 16.04 8.29
N ASP A 539 4.00 16.04 7.47
CA ASP A 539 3.92 16.29 6.03
C ASP A 539 4.47 15.09 5.23
N PRO A 540 3.59 14.28 4.61
CA PRO A 540 4.01 13.06 3.92
C PRO A 540 4.54 13.29 2.50
N SER A 541 4.55 14.54 2.01
CA SER A 541 4.78 14.86 0.59
C SER A 541 6.11 14.33 0.04
N VAL A 542 7.21 14.47 0.79
CA VAL A 542 8.54 14.00 0.38
C VAL A 542 8.59 12.48 0.22
N ASN A 543 7.98 11.76 1.16
CA ASN A 543 7.97 10.29 1.11
C ASN A 543 7.05 9.77 0.01
N LEU A 544 5.88 10.39 -0.17
CA LEU A 544 4.97 10.07 -1.28
C LEU A 544 5.62 10.33 -2.63
N GLN A 545 6.38 11.44 -2.78
CA GLN A 545 7.05 11.76 -4.03
C GLN A 545 8.04 10.66 -4.46
N LYS A 546 8.84 10.12 -3.52
CA LYS A 546 9.76 8.99 -3.80
C LYS A 546 9.04 7.77 -4.38
N CYS A 547 7.78 7.55 -4.02
CA CYS A 547 6.95 6.48 -4.61
C CYS A 547 6.35 6.90 -5.95
N ILE A 548 5.85 8.12 -6.08
CA ILE A 548 5.28 8.68 -7.32
C ILE A 548 6.31 8.66 -8.46
N ASP A 549 7.57 8.96 -8.16
CA ASP A 549 8.68 8.97 -9.12
C ASP A 549 9.01 7.59 -9.70
N LYS A 550 8.45 6.50 -9.13
CA LYS A 550 8.53 5.14 -9.70
C LYS A 550 7.50 4.91 -10.80
N SER A 551 6.62 5.87 -11.08
CA SER A 551 5.61 5.80 -12.13
C SER A 551 5.92 6.80 -13.26
N ASN A 552 5.44 6.49 -14.46
CA ASN A 552 5.54 7.38 -15.61
C ASN A 552 4.55 8.56 -15.49
N SER A 553 3.43 8.35 -14.82
CA SER A 553 2.42 9.38 -14.53
C SER A 553 1.48 8.92 -13.41
N THR A 554 1.13 9.85 -12.51
CA THR A 554 0.14 9.63 -11.45
C THR A 554 -1.07 10.54 -11.62
N ILE A 555 -2.26 9.93 -11.63
CA ILE A 555 -3.55 10.60 -11.75
C ILE A 555 -4.30 10.48 -10.41
N PHE A 556 -4.36 11.57 -9.67
CA PHE A 556 -5.16 11.70 -8.45
C PHE A 556 -6.56 12.15 -8.80
N PHE A 557 -7.58 11.45 -8.33
CA PHE A 557 -8.96 11.87 -8.56
C PHE A 557 -9.84 11.61 -7.34
N SER A 558 -10.78 12.52 -7.11
CA SER A 558 -11.69 12.45 -5.96
C SER A 558 -12.86 13.42 -6.16
N ALA A 559 -13.98 13.15 -5.48
CA ALA A 559 -15.11 14.09 -5.45
C ALA A 559 -14.87 15.33 -4.59
N THR A 560 -13.89 15.28 -3.68
CA THR A 560 -13.71 16.26 -2.60
C THR A 560 -12.23 16.64 -2.44
N LEU A 561 -11.64 17.26 -3.48
CA LEU A 561 -10.26 17.78 -3.47
C LEU A 561 -10.21 19.31 -3.22
N LEU A 562 -11.09 19.84 -2.38
CA LEU A 562 -11.08 21.25 -2.01
C LEU A 562 -10.50 21.46 -0.60
N PRO A 563 -9.57 22.44 -0.42
CA PRO A 563 -8.96 23.26 -1.46
C PRO A 563 -7.83 22.50 -2.17
N ILE A 564 -7.75 22.61 -3.51
CA ILE A 564 -6.80 21.82 -4.31
C ILE A 564 -5.33 22.06 -3.94
N GLY A 565 -4.99 23.29 -3.52
CA GLY A 565 -3.64 23.64 -3.09
C GLY A 565 -3.18 22.88 -1.84
N TYR A 566 -4.11 22.52 -0.94
CA TYR A 566 -3.81 21.71 0.24
C TYR A 566 -3.39 20.30 -0.18
N TYR A 567 -4.17 19.65 -1.05
CA TYR A 567 -3.88 18.28 -1.51
C TYR A 567 -2.64 18.22 -2.39
N LYS A 568 -2.47 19.16 -3.32
CA LYS A 568 -1.25 19.22 -4.16
C LYS A 568 0.01 19.24 -3.29
N ARG A 569 0.04 20.10 -2.26
CA ARG A 569 1.21 20.27 -1.38
C ARG A 569 1.52 19.03 -0.55
N LEU A 570 0.49 18.33 -0.06
CA LEU A 570 0.70 17.17 0.83
C LEU A 570 0.88 15.85 0.09
N LEU A 571 0.45 15.77 -1.18
CA LEU A 571 0.54 14.54 -1.96
C LEU A 571 1.73 14.52 -2.93
N SER A 572 2.34 15.66 -3.22
CA SER A 572 3.48 15.76 -4.14
C SER A 572 4.32 17.01 -3.83
N THR A 573 5.62 16.91 -4.05
CA THR A 573 6.54 18.05 -3.95
C THR A 573 6.70 18.80 -5.28
N ASP A 574 6.12 18.29 -6.38
CA ASP A 574 6.16 18.95 -7.69
C ASP A 574 5.23 20.19 -7.70
N GLU A 575 5.78 21.33 -8.09
CA GLU A 575 5.03 22.59 -8.18
C GLU A 575 4.19 22.64 -9.47
N ASP A 576 4.62 21.93 -10.51
CA ASP A 576 4.08 22.00 -11.88
C ASP A 576 2.93 21.01 -12.13
N ASN A 577 2.34 20.52 -11.04
CA ASN A 577 1.21 19.61 -11.01
C ASN A 577 -0.06 20.23 -11.63
N TYR A 578 -0.69 19.55 -12.60
CA TYR A 578 -1.93 20.01 -13.21
C TYR A 578 -3.12 19.77 -12.29
N ALA A 579 -4.09 20.69 -12.29
CA ALA A 579 -5.35 20.51 -11.59
C ALA A 579 -6.51 20.82 -12.54
N ILE A 580 -7.49 19.90 -12.59
CA ILE A 580 -8.70 20.06 -13.39
C ILE A 580 -9.94 19.86 -12.53
N TYR A 581 -10.97 20.61 -12.88
CA TYR A 581 -12.30 20.49 -12.31
C TYR A 581 -13.24 19.92 -13.37
N ALA A 582 -13.79 18.73 -13.14
CA ALA A 582 -14.78 18.15 -14.04
C ALA A 582 -16.15 18.75 -13.73
N GLN A 583 -16.82 19.26 -14.76
CA GLN A 583 -18.15 19.85 -14.61
C GLN A 583 -19.17 18.76 -14.26
N SER A 584 -20.00 19.03 -13.25
CA SER A 584 -21.15 18.19 -12.93
C SER A 584 -22.19 18.24 -14.05
N THR A 585 -22.76 17.09 -14.39
CA THR A 585 -23.86 16.97 -15.36
C THR A 585 -25.24 17.10 -14.72
N PHE A 586 -25.31 17.25 -13.38
CA PHE A 586 -26.58 17.30 -12.66
C PHE A 586 -27.20 18.69 -12.71
N ALA A 587 -28.50 18.75 -12.95
CA ALA A 587 -29.23 20.01 -12.93
C ALA A 587 -29.36 20.51 -11.49
N GLN A 588 -29.05 21.80 -11.26
CA GLN A 588 -29.17 22.41 -9.94
C GLN A 588 -30.59 22.34 -9.36
N THR A 589 -31.61 22.19 -10.20
CA THR A 589 -33.02 22.03 -9.82
C THR A 589 -33.32 20.71 -9.11
N GLN A 590 -32.45 19.71 -9.23
CA GLN A 590 -32.62 18.40 -8.58
C GLN A 590 -32.24 18.40 -7.10
N ARG A 591 -31.66 19.50 -6.62
CA ARG A 591 -31.14 19.58 -5.26
C ARG A 591 -31.52 20.87 -4.60
N LEU A 592 -32.24 20.77 -3.48
CA LEU A 592 -32.37 21.88 -2.54
C LEU A 592 -31.16 21.89 -1.60
N LEU A 593 -30.36 22.96 -1.64
CA LEU A 593 -29.27 23.19 -0.72
C LEU A 593 -29.64 24.32 0.24
N ALA A 594 -29.88 24.00 1.50
CA ALA A 594 -30.37 24.92 2.52
C ALA A 594 -29.42 25.01 3.72
N PHE A 595 -29.29 26.20 4.29
CA PHE A 595 -28.36 26.53 5.37
C PHE A 595 -29.15 27.11 6.54
N GLY A 596 -29.13 26.43 7.68
CA GLY A 596 -29.72 26.93 8.93
C GLY A 596 -28.89 28.08 9.50
N ARG A 597 -29.46 29.27 9.60
CA ARG A 597 -28.72 30.49 9.99
C ARG A 597 -28.59 30.74 11.49
N ASP A 598 -29.41 30.08 12.31
CA ASP A 598 -29.58 30.38 13.74
C ASP A 598 -29.28 29.19 14.67
N VAL A 599 -28.59 28.18 14.15
CA VAL A 599 -28.11 26.99 14.86
C VAL A 599 -26.58 26.96 14.95
N SER A 600 -26.02 26.44 16.03
CA SER A 600 -24.57 26.36 16.24
C SER A 600 -24.19 25.12 17.04
N THR A 601 -23.14 24.42 16.60
CA THR A 601 -22.61 23.25 17.32
C THR A 601 -21.33 23.57 18.11
N LYS A 602 -21.00 24.85 18.30
CA LYS A 602 -19.89 25.30 19.15
C LYS A 602 -20.09 24.83 20.59
N TYR A 603 -19.02 24.37 21.25
CA TYR A 603 -19.08 23.88 22.63
C TYR A 603 -19.76 24.87 23.59
N THR A 604 -19.54 26.17 23.42
CA THR A 604 -20.14 27.24 24.25
C THR A 604 -21.65 27.41 24.07
N ARG A 605 -22.23 26.86 23.00
CA ARG A 605 -23.67 26.93 22.69
C ARG A 605 -24.38 25.58 22.79
N ARG A 606 -23.68 24.48 23.09
CA ARG A 606 -24.27 23.14 23.25
C ARG A 606 -25.11 23.08 24.54
N ASN A 607 -26.41 23.25 24.38
CA ASN A 607 -27.39 23.16 25.46
C ASN A 607 -28.73 22.67 24.90
N ARG A 608 -29.66 22.32 25.80
CA ARG A 608 -30.96 21.73 25.43
C ARG A 608 -31.77 22.57 24.44
N LYS A 609 -31.76 23.91 24.54
CA LYS A 609 -32.49 24.77 23.60
C LYS A 609 -31.90 24.70 22.18
N GLU A 610 -30.57 24.60 22.09
CA GLU A 610 -29.89 24.44 20.81
C GLU A 610 -30.21 23.07 20.18
N TYR A 611 -30.26 22.02 21.00
CA TYR A 611 -30.63 20.66 20.56
C TYR A 611 -32.09 20.59 20.09
N GLU A 612 -33.01 21.27 20.79
CA GLU A 612 -34.41 21.40 20.39
C GLU A 612 -34.55 22.08 19.03
N LYS A 613 -33.80 23.16 18.78
CA LYS A 613 -33.78 23.80 17.47
C LYS A 613 -33.27 22.87 16.38
N ILE A 614 -32.14 22.19 16.60
CA ILE A 614 -31.59 21.24 15.62
C ILE A 614 -32.62 20.15 15.30
N ALA A 615 -33.28 19.59 16.32
CA ALA A 615 -34.35 18.61 16.14
C ALA A 615 -35.54 19.17 15.34
N ASP A 616 -35.93 20.43 15.57
CA ASP A 616 -37.00 21.08 14.79
C ASP A 616 -36.64 21.26 13.31
N TYR A 617 -35.37 21.59 13.03
CA TYR A 617 -34.84 21.66 11.67
C TYR A 617 -34.83 20.29 10.97
N ILE A 618 -34.44 19.23 11.69
CA ILE A 618 -34.50 17.86 11.18
C ILE A 618 -35.95 17.51 10.85
N GLY A 619 -36.87 17.74 11.78
CA GLY A 619 -38.31 17.49 11.61
C GLY A 619 -38.90 18.21 10.40
N ALA A 620 -38.55 19.49 10.22
CA ALA A 620 -39.03 20.29 9.08
C ALA A 620 -38.68 19.68 7.71
N VAL A 621 -37.55 18.99 7.59
CA VAL A 621 -37.17 18.30 6.34
C VAL A 621 -37.86 16.94 6.24
N THR A 622 -37.82 16.14 7.31
CA THR A 622 -38.30 14.75 7.31
C THR A 622 -39.83 14.63 7.25
N GLU A 623 -40.56 15.64 7.70
CA GLU A 623 -42.03 15.72 7.63
C GLU A 623 -42.53 16.14 6.24
N ALA A 624 -41.71 16.84 5.45
CA ALA A 624 -42.15 17.44 4.19
C ALA A 624 -42.31 16.41 3.06
N GLN A 625 -41.55 15.31 3.10
CA GLN A 625 -41.60 14.24 2.10
C GLN A 625 -41.22 12.90 2.75
N GLN A 626 -42.02 11.87 2.49
CA GLN A 626 -41.73 10.51 2.94
C GLN A 626 -40.53 9.93 2.18
N GLY A 627 -39.62 9.29 2.92
CA GLY A 627 -38.46 8.59 2.37
C GLY A 627 -37.35 8.45 3.40
N ASN A 628 -36.14 8.20 2.91
CA ASN A 628 -34.98 7.93 3.76
C ASN A 628 -34.08 9.15 3.91
N TYR A 629 -33.71 9.46 5.15
CA TYR A 629 -32.85 10.58 5.50
C TYR A 629 -31.68 10.14 6.37
N MET A 630 -30.52 10.76 6.17
CA MET A 630 -29.37 10.62 7.05
C MET A 630 -29.05 11.95 7.73
N VAL A 631 -28.86 11.91 9.04
CA VAL A 631 -28.45 13.05 9.87
C VAL A 631 -27.06 12.79 10.40
N PHE A 632 -26.10 13.61 9.99
CA PHE A 632 -24.69 13.45 10.31
C PHE A 632 -24.24 14.41 11.40
N PHE A 633 -23.60 13.90 12.45
CA PHE A 633 -23.16 14.64 13.62
C PHE A 633 -21.63 14.61 13.80
N PRO A 634 -21.00 15.61 14.44
CA PRO A 634 -19.55 15.65 14.60
C PRO A 634 -19.05 14.74 15.73
N SER A 635 -19.94 14.24 16.60
CA SER A 635 -19.59 13.31 17.67
C SER A 635 -20.80 12.50 18.13
N TYR A 636 -20.54 11.30 18.67
CA TYR A 636 -21.57 10.43 19.28
C TYR A 636 -22.35 11.14 20.38
N ARG A 637 -21.68 11.97 21.20
CA ARG A 637 -22.35 12.70 22.29
C ARG A 637 -23.39 13.69 21.76
N LEU A 638 -23.06 14.50 20.75
CA LEU A 638 -24.02 15.46 20.19
C LEU A 638 -25.16 14.73 19.45
N MET A 639 -24.85 13.63 18.77
CA MET A 639 -25.83 12.77 18.12
C MET A 639 -26.85 12.25 19.13
N GLN A 640 -26.40 11.68 20.25
CA GLN A 640 -27.25 11.17 21.32
C GLN A 640 -28.13 12.27 21.93
N ASP A 641 -27.53 13.41 22.28
CA ASP A 641 -28.24 14.55 22.88
C ASP A 641 -29.37 15.07 21.99
N VAL A 642 -29.16 15.14 20.67
CA VAL A 642 -30.17 15.58 19.70
C VAL A 642 -31.18 14.47 19.40
N TYR A 643 -30.73 13.21 19.31
CA TYR A 643 -31.58 12.03 19.12
C TYR A 643 -32.63 11.94 20.22
N GLU A 644 -32.26 12.10 21.49
CA GLU A 644 -33.20 12.04 22.62
C GLU A 644 -34.33 13.08 22.50
N VAL A 645 -33.99 14.28 22.03
CA VAL A 645 -34.97 15.35 21.82
C VAL A 645 -35.84 15.08 20.59
N PHE A 646 -35.24 14.60 19.50
CA PHE A 646 -35.94 14.32 18.25
C PHE A 646 -36.89 13.11 18.39
N ALA A 647 -36.43 12.01 18.97
CA ALA A 647 -37.24 10.82 19.23
C ALA A 647 -38.45 11.15 20.11
N GLY A 648 -38.30 12.02 21.12
CA GLY A 648 -39.43 12.48 21.93
C GLY A 648 -40.48 13.28 21.16
N LYS A 649 -40.13 13.90 20.04
CA LYS A 649 -41.04 14.69 19.18
C LYS A 649 -41.62 13.91 18.00
N ALA A 650 -40.88 12.92 17.48
CA ALA A 650 -41.13 12.26 16.21
C ALA A 650 -41.33 10.73 16.30
N ALA A 651 -41.46 10.17 17.51
CA ALA A 651 -41.61 8.73 17.74
C ALA A 651 -42.76 8.09 16.95
N ASP A 652 -43.86 8.82 16.72
CA ASP A 652 -45.03 8.31 16.01
C ASP A 652 -45.04 8.63 14.50
N SER A 653 -44.10 9.46 14.01
CA SER A 653 -44.09 9.98 12.64
C SER A 653 -42.98 9.40 11.75
N CYS A 654 -41.94 8.81 12.34
CA CYS A 654 -40.84 8.21 11.59
C CYS A 654 -40.17 7.07 12.36
N GLU A 655 -39.54 6.17 11.62
CA GLU A 655 -38.63 5.18 12.20
C GLU A 655 -37.24 5.82 12.33
N ILE A 656 -36.59 5.61 13.47
CA ILE A 656 -35.30 6.24 13.77
C ILE A 656 -34.26 5.15 14.01
N LEU A 657 -33.17 5.21 13.24
CA LEU A 657 -31.99 4.37 13.45
C LEU A 657 -30.86 5.23 14.00
N MET A 658 -30.03 4.66 14.87
CA MET A 658 -28.88 5.36 15.42
C MET A 658 -27.64 4.50 15.36
N GLN A 659 -26.55 5.09 14.88
CA GLN A 659 -25.25 4.45 14.87
C GLN A 659 -24.72 4.29 16.30
N HIS A 660 -24.25 3.10 16.65
CA HIS A 660 -23.58 2.84 17.94
C HIS A 660 -22.05 2.90 17.79
N SER A 661 -21.34 3.22 18.87
CA SER A 661 -19.89 3.05 18.92
C SER A 661 -19.56 1.55 18.85
N ASN A 662 -18.50 1.19 18.11
CA ASN A 662 -17.99 -0.17 17.97
C ASN A 662 -18.88 -1.19 17.22
N MET A 663 -19.74 -0.73 16.31
CA MET A 663 -20.45 -1.64 15.39
C MET A 663 -19.45 -2.52 14.61
N LYS A 664 -19.65 -3.84 14.65
CA LYS A 664 -18.95 -4.84 13.85
C LYS A 664 -19.39 -4.75 12.38
N GLU A 665 -18.65 -5.41 11.48
CA GLU A 665 -18.92 -5.37 10.03
C GLU A 665 -20.35 -5.80 9.70
N HIS A 666 -20.82 -6.93 10.23
CA HIS A 666 -22.20 -7.42 10.04
C HIS A 666 -23.28 -6.47 10.59
N GLU A 667 -23.03 -5.76 11.70
CA GLU A 667 -23.98 -4.78 12.26
C GLU A 667 -24.07 -3.54 11.36
N ARG A 668 -22.94 -3.15 10.74
CA ARG A 668 -22.92 -2.06 9.76
C ARG A 668 -23.65 -2.46 8.49
N GLU A 669 -23.44 -3.67 7.99
CA GLU A 669 -24.17 -4.20 6.83
C GLU A 669 -25.68 -4.22 7.09
N ALA A 670 -26.11 -4.77 8.23
CA ALA A 670 -27.52 -4.77 8.62
C ALA A 670 -28.11 -3.34 8.73
N PHE A 671 -27.35 -2.37 9.25
CA PHE A 671 -27.78 -0.97 9.29
C PHE A 671 -28.02 -0.39 7.89
N LEU A 672 -27.23 -0.79 6.89
CA LEU A 672 -27.35 -0.32 5.51
C LEU A 672 -28.47 -1.00 4.76
N GLU A 673 -28.68 -2.29 4.99
CA GLU A 673 -29.78 -3.05 4.42
C GLU A 673 -31.14 -2.43 4.75
N GLU A 674 -31.27 -1.71 5.87
CA GLU A 674 -32.49 -0.95 6.18
C GLU A 674 -32.85 0.06 5.08
N PHE A 675 -31.88 0.72 4.47
CA PHE A 675 -32.13 1.69 3.40
C PHE A 675 -32.55 1.04 2.07
N GLU A 676 -32.38 -0.28 1.94
CA GLU A 676 -32.80 -1.02 0.75
C GLU A 676 -34.23 -1.57 0.88
N LYS A 677 -34.79 -1.61 2.08
CA LYS A 677 -36.14 -2.12 2.33
C LYS A 677 -37.19 -1.13 1.84
N GLU A 678 -38.16 -1.63 1.07
CA GLU A 678 -39.39 -0.90 0.79
C GLU A 678 -40.15 -0.69 2.11
N ARG A 679 -40.46 0.56 2.44
CA ARG A 679 -41.09 0.94 3.70
C ARG A 679 -42.21 1.95 3.50
N GLN A 680 -43.27 1.79 4.29
CA GLN A 680 -44.37 2.74 4.37
C GLN A 680 -44.06 3.72 5.52
N GLY A 681 -43.51 4.89 5.19
CA GLY A 681 -43.16 5.92 6.16
C GLY A 681 -41.74 6.47 5.97
N THR A 682 -41.34 7.37 6.88
CA THR A 682 -40.03 8.03 6.85
C THR A 682 -39.02 7.28 7.71
N LEU A 683 -37.82 7.07 7.19
CA LEU A 683 -36.67 6.58 7.95
C LEU A 683 -35.68 7.73 8.20
N VAL A 684 -35.25 7.90 9.44
CA VAL A 684 -34.22 8.87 9.82
C VAL A 684 -33.07 8.16 10.52
N ALA A 685 -31.91 8.12 9.88
CA ALA A 685 -30.72 7.52 10.46
C ALA A 685 -29.78 8.58 11.03
N PHE A 686 -29.43 8.44 12.29
CA PHE A 686 -28.47 9.29 13.00
C PHE A 686 -27.10 8.63 12.93
N CYS A 687 -26.15 9.32 12.31
CA CYS A 687 -24.79 8.84 12.09
C CYS A 687 -23.75 9.88 12.51
N VAL A 688 -22.53 9.45 12.83
CA VAL A 688 -21.38 10.33 13.00
C VAL A 688 -20.75 10.64 11.64
N MET A 689 -20.30 11.89 11.45
CA MET A 689 -19.55 12.33 10.27
C MET A 689 -18.18 11.66 10.21
N GLY A 690 -17.87 11.11 9.03
CA GLY A 690 -16.66 10.34 8.79
C GLY A 690 -16.86 8.84 9.07
N GLY A 691 -15.91 8.03 8.61
CA GLY A 691 -16.02 6.57 8.68
C GLY A 691 -16.94 5.99 7.60
N ILE A 692 -17.39 4.75 7.79
CA ILE A 692 -18.03 3.99 6.70
C ILE A 692 -19.34 4.65 6.20
N PHE A 693 -20.12 5.27 7.10
CA PHE A 693 -21.43 5.84 6.79
C PHE A 693 -21.38 7.17 6.04
N GLY A 694 -20.35 7.99 6.27
CA GLY A 694 -20.14 9.22 5.51
C GLY A 694 -19.46 8.98 4.16
N GLU A 695 -18.71 7.89 4.03
CA GLU A 695 -17.72 7.77 2.96
C GLU A 695 -17.83 6.55 2.04
N GLY A 696 -18.51 5.46 2.46
CA GLY A 696 -18.39 4.14 1.82
C GLY A 696 -19.63 3.58 1.13
N ILE A 697 -20.80 4.23 1.19
CA ILE A 697 -22.07 3.58 0.79
C ILE A 697 -22.60 4.16 -0.52
N ASP A 698 -23.17 3.29 -1.36
CA ASP A 698 -23.85 3.64 -2.61
C ASP A 698 -25.38 3.50 -2.45
N LEU A 699 -26.02 4.53 -1.88
CA LEU A 699 -27.47 4.64 -1.81
C LEU A 699 -27.95 5.46 -3.02
N LYS A 700 -28.52 4.80 -4.04
CA LYS A 700 -29.04 5.43 -5.26
C LYS A 700 -30.56 5.65 -5.19
N ASN A 701 -31.07 6.60 -5.96
CA ASN A 701 -32.51 6.86 -6.13
C ASN A 701 -33.20 7.23 -4.80
N ASP A 702 -34.39 6.69 -4.59
CA ASP A 702 -35.25 6.80 -3.42
C ASP A 702 -34.66 6.18 -2.14
N ARG A 703 -33.52 5.49 -2.22
CA ARG A 703 -32.81 4.95 -1.05
C ARG A 703 -32.27 6.04 -0.12
N LEU A 704 -32.02 7.26 -0.61
CA LEU A 704 -31.65 8.40 0.23
C LEU A 704 -32.09 9.74 -0.42
N ILE A 705 -33.14 10.36 0.12
CA ILE A 705 -33.70 11.59 -0.42
C ILE A 705 -33.28 12.86 0.33
N GLY A 706 -32.54 12.72 1.43
CA GLY A 706 -31.93 13.87 2.08
C GLY A 706 -30.79 13.59 3.05
N ALA A 707 -29.86 14.53 3.12
CA ALA A 707 -28.75 14.53 4.07
C ALA A 707 -28.75 15.83 4.87
N ILE A 708 -28.77 15.69 6.19
CA ILE A 708 -28.74 16.80 7.13
C ILE A 708 -27.40 16.74 7.87
N ILE A 709 -26.58 17.78 7.72
CA ILE A 709 -25.24 17.84 8.29
C ILE A 709 -25.25 18.82 9.47
N VAL A 710 -25.10 18.29 10.68
CA VAL A 710 -25.11 19.05 11.93
C VAL A 710 -23.68 19.39 12.32
N GLY A 711 -23.29 20.66 12.20
CA GLY A 711 -21.93 21.11 12.51
C GLY A 711 -20.93 20.98 11.38
N THR A 712 -19.78 21.64 11.52
CA THR A 712 -18.75 21.75 10.45
C THR A 712 -17.77 20.57 10.37
N GLY A 713 -18.13 19.41 10.95
CA GLY A 713 -17.31 18.18 10.88
C GLY A 713 -15.89 18.26 11.46
N LEU A 714 -15.55 19.30 12.25
CA LEU A 714 -14.18 19.49 12.73
C LEU A 714 -13.71 18.26 13.53
N PRO A 715 -12.47 17.78 13.30
CA PRO A 715 -11.84 16.79 14.16
C PRO A 715 -11.88 17.21 15.63
N GLN A 716 -11.87 16.23 16.53
CA GLN A 716 -11.72 16.51 17.95
C GLN A 716 -10.35 17.13 18.22
N VAL A 717 -10.28 18.01 19.21
CA VAL A 717 -9.01 18.56 19.69
C VAL A 717 -8.26 17.41 20.36
N SER A 718 -7.04 17.17 19.88
CA SER A 718 -6.10 16.20 20.44
C SER A 718 -4.70 16.78 20.37
N ASP A 719 -3.77 16.21 21.15
CA ASP A 719 -2.37 16.63 21.14
C ASP A 719 -1.79 16.60 19.73
N GLU A 720 -2.08 15.53 18.97
CA GLU A 720 -1.63 15.38 17.59
C GLU A 720 -2.21 16.47 16.67
N ARG A 721 -3.47 16.87 16.86
CA ARG A 721 -4.09 17.96 16.08
C ARG A 721 -3.51 19.33 16.44
N GLU A 722 -3.15 19.56 17.69
CA GLU A 722 -2.43 20.77 18.10
C GLU A 722 -1.00 20.80 17.56
N ILE A 723 -0.28 19.67 17.58
CA ILE A 723 1.03 19.52 16.94
C ILE A 723 0.94 19.85 15.46
N LEU A 724 -0.03 19.25 14.76
CA LEU A 724 -0.28 19.47 13.34
C LEU A 724 -0.57 20.96 13.04
N LYS A 725 -1.38 21.60 13.88
CA LYS A 725 -1.68 23.03 13.77
C LYS A 725 -0.41 23.87 13.93
N ASN A 726 0.32 23.67 15.02
CA ASN A 726 1.51 24.47 15.34
C ASN A 726 2.60 24.31 14.27
N TYR A 727 2.80 23.10 13.77
CA TYR A 727 3.77 22.81 12.69
C TYR A 727 3.55 23.67 11.44
N TYR A 728 2.30 23.85 11.02
CA TYR A 728 1.97 24.65 9.84
C TYR A 728 1.91 26.16 10.16
N ASP A 729 1.49 26.54 11.36
CA ASP A 729 1.53 27.94 11.81
C ASP A 729 2.98 28.48 11.81
N GLU A 730 3.94 27.68 12.30
CA GLU A 730 5.38 28.02 12.30
C GLU A 730 5.96 28.20 10.88
N ARG A 731 5.33 27.59 9.87
CA ARG A 731 5.70 27.69 8.45
C ARG A 731 4.91 28.77 7.69
N GLY A 732 4.18 29.63 8.40
CA GLY A 732 3.43 30.75 7.82
C GLY A 732 2.16 30.33 7.06
N LEU A 733 1.69 29.10 7.26
CA LEU A 733 0.43 28.59 6.75
C LEU A 733 -0.66 28.70 7.82
N SER A 734 -1.92 28.51 7.45
CA SER A 734 -3.00 28.43 8.44
C SER A 734 -3.04 27.04 9.06
N GLY A 735 -2.43 26.86 10.23
CA GLY A 735 -2.43 25.61 10.95
C GLY A 735 -3.83 25.13 11.34
N PHE A 736 -4.71 26.05 11.70
CA PHE A 736 -6.13 25.73 11.96
C PHE A 736 -6.81 25.11 10.72
N ASP A 737 -6.49 25.59 9.53
CA ASP A 737 -7.07 25.08 8.30
C ASP A 737 -6.61 23.66 7.99
N TYR A 738 -5.31 23.43 8.08
CA TYR A 738 -4.70 22.14 7.79
C TYR A 738 -5.09 21.08 8.82
N ALA A 739 -5.14 21.46 10.11
CA ALA A 739 -5.42 20.52 11.18
C ALA A 739 -6.92 20.24 11.38
N PHE A 740 -7.78 21.23 11.15
CA PHE A 740 -9.20 21.14 11.51
C PHE A 740 -10.15 21.47 10.35
N ARG A 741 -10.03 22.64 9.70
CA ARG A 741 -11.05 23.13 8.76
C ARG A 741 -11.14 22.29 7.49
N TYR A 742 -10.04 22.02 6.81
CA TYR A 742 -10.04 21.26 5.56
C TYR A 742 -10.46 19.79 5.77
N PRO A 743 -9.92 19.05 6.77
CA PRO A 743 -10.41 17.72 7.08
C PRO A 743 -11.90 17.70 7.45
N GLY A 744 -12.36 18.69 8.22
CA GLY A 744 -13.77 18.79 8.61
C GLY A 744 -14.70 19.06 7.43
N MET A 745 -14.31 19.98 6.53
CA MET A 745 -15.08 20.26 5.32
C MET A 745 -15.10 19.08 4.34
N ASN A 746 -14.01 18.31 4.24
CA ASN A 746 -14.01 17.11 3.42
C ASN A 746 -15.11 16.12 3.88
N LYS A 747 -15.24 15.88 5.20
CA LYS A 747 -16.33 15.05 5.76
C LYS A 747 -17.72 15.59 5.45
N VAL A 748 -17.90 16.92 5.53
CA VAL A 748 -19.17 17.59 5.19
C VAL A 748 -19.53 17.33 3.73
N LEU A 749 -18.58 17.52 2.81
CA LEU A 749 -18.80 17.35 1.38
C LEU A 749 -19.05 15.88 1.01
N GLN A 750 -18.35 14.94 1.63
CA GLN A 750 -18.57 13.51 1.43
C GLN A 750 -19.97 13.07 1.88
N ALA A 751 -20.42 13.54 3.05
CA ALA A 751 -21.75 13.25 3.57
C ALA A 751 -22.85 13.88 2.70
N ALA A 752 -22.66 15.13 2.28
CA ALA A 752 -23.59 15.83 1.41
C ALA A 752 -23.66 15.20 0.01
N GLY A 753 -22.53 14.75 -0.55
CA GLY A 753 -22.43 14.06 -1.84
C GLY A 753 -23.10 12.68 -1.89
N ARG A 754 -23.80 12.25 -0.84
CA ARG A 754 -24.58 11.00 -0.83
C ARG A 754 -25.95 11.14 -1.50
N VAL A 755 -26.54 12.33 -1.46
CA VAL A 755 -27.94 12.55 -1.88
C VAL A 755 -28.13 12.50 -3.40
N ILE A 756 -27.14 12.96 -4.18
CA ILE A 756 -27.23 13.01 -5.65
C ILE A 756 -26.12 12.15 -6.26
N ARG A 757 -26.52 11.01 -6.86
CA ARG A 757 -25.64 10.00 -7.46
C ARG A 757 -25.96 9.77 -8.94
N THR A 758 -27.22 9.87 -9.33
CA THR A 758 -27.74 9.71 -10.69
C THR A 758 -28.38 11.00 -11.20
N SER A 759 -28.63 11.07 -12.51
CA SER A 759 -29.32 12.19 -13.14
C SER A 759 -30.82 12.19 -12.88
N GLU A 760 -31.35 11.21 -12.14
CA GLU A 760 -32.77 11.12 -11.77
C GLU A 760 -32.96 11.43 -10.27
N ASP A 761 -31.90 11.31 -9.47
CA ASP A 761 -31.95 11.57 -8.04
C ASP A 761 -32.37 13.02 -7.76
N ARG A 762 -33.28 13.17 -6.79
CA ARG A 762 -33.72 14.45 -6.26
C ARG A 762 -33.67 14.40 -4.76
N GLY A 763 -33.11 15.44 -4.13
CA GLY A 763 -33.04 15.44 -2.68
C GLY A 763 -32.60 16.74 -2.03
N VAL A 764 -32.68 16.74 -0.70
CA VAL A 764 -32.42 17.91 0.14
C VAL A 764 -31.08 17.74 0.86
N ILE A 765 -30.23 18.77 0.79
CA ILE A 765 -29.03 18.89 1.63
C ILE A 765 -29.23 20.07 2.57
N LEU A 766 -29.21 19.81 3.87
CA LEU A 766 -29.35 20.83 4.90
C LEU A 766 -28.08 20.93 5.74
N LEU A 767 -27.45 22.10 5.78
CA LEU A 767 -26.31 22.38 6.64
C LEU A 767 -26.75 23.15 7.89
N LEU A 768 -26.47 22.62 9.07
CA LEU A 768 -26.89 23.15 10.37
C LEU A 768 -25.67 23.58 11.20
N ASP A 769 -25.11 24.74 10.87
CA ASP A 769 -24.17 25.50 11.70
C ASP A 769 -23.96 26.92 11.14
N GLU A 770 -24.05 27.93 12.00
CA GLU A 770 -23.80 29.33 11.62
C GLU A 770 -22.42 29.55 10.99
N ARG A 771 -21.42 28.71 11.30
CA ARG A 771 -20.06 28.82 10.74
C ARG A 771 -20.03 28.58 9.24
N PHE A 772 -20.97 27.83 8.67
CA PHE A 772 -21.04 27.63 7.21
C PHE A 772 -21.30 28.93 6.44
N LEU A 773 -21.78 29.99 7.11
CA LEU A 773 -21.99 31.32 6.53
C LEU A 773 -20.73 32.20 6.55
N GLN A 774 -19.65 31.77 7.22
CA GLN A 774 -18.39 32.50 7.26
C GLN A 774 -17.64 32.37 5.92
N ARG A 775 -16.85 33.40 5.56
CA ARG A 775 -16.17 33.49 4.27
C ARG A 775 -15.21 32.33 4.03
N GLU A 776 -14.54 31.89 5.09
CA GLU A 776 -13.54 30.83 5.07
C GLU A 776 -14.15 29.47 4.73
N TYR A 777 -15.35 29.19 5.24
CA TYR A 777 -16.11 27.99 4.87
C TYR A 777 -16.74 28.12 3.49
N GLY A 778 -17.24 29.32 3.16
CA GLY A 778 -17.77 29.66 1.84
C GLY A 778 -16.80 29.37 0.70
N ALA A 779 -15.50 29.61 0.92
CA ALA A 779 -14.44 29.35 -0.06
C ALA A 779 -14.13 27.86 -0.29
N LEU A 780 -14.63 26.97 0.57
CA LEU A 780 -14.39 25.53 0.52
C LEU A 780 -15.56 24.76 -0.10
N PHE A 781 -16.66 25.43 -0.45
CA PHE A 781 -17.77 24.78 -1.11
C PHE A 781 -17.48 24.58 -2.61
N PRO A 782 -17.94 23.44 -3.19
CA PRO A 782 -17.91 23.23 -4.63
C PRO A 782 -18.66 24.32 -5.38
N ARG A 783 -18.30 24.52 -6.66
CA ARG A 783 -18.93 25.55 -7.50
C ARG A 783 -20.44 25.36 -7.64
N GLU A 784 -20.92 24.12 -7.58
CA GLU A 784 -22.34 23.79 -7.67
C GLU A 784 -23.14 24.26 -6.44
N TRP A 785 -22.48 24.62 -5.33
CA TRP A 785 -23.12 25.09 -4.09
C TRP A 785 -23.27 26.61 -4.04
N GLU A 786 -23.04 27.29 -5.17
CA GLU A 786 -23.22 28.73 -5.30
C GLU A 786 -24.69 29.14 -5.06
N LYS A 787 -25.65 28.40 -5.65
CA LYS A 787 -27.07 28.55 -5.34
C LYS A 787 -27.39 27.79 -4.05
N ARG A 788 -27.60 28.54 -2.97
CA ARG A 788 -27.96 28.04 -1.65
C ARG A 788 -28.97 28.98 -1.00
N SER A 789 -29.90 28.40 -0.26
CA SER A 789 -30.84 29.14 0.56
C SER A 789 -30.32 29.29 1.98
N VAL A 790 -30.36 30.50 2.52
CA VAL A 790 -30.04 30.75 3.93
C VAL A 790 -31.35 31.03 4.66
N CYS A 791 -31.79 30.07 5.47
CA CYS A 791 -33.14 30.02 5.99
C CYS A 791 -33.16 29.96 7.53
N GLY A 792 -34.19 30.57 8.12
CA GLY A 792 -34.70 30.21 9.44
C GLY A 792 -35.68 29.05 9.33
N LEU A 793 -36.11 28.48 10.46
CA LEU A 793 -37.02 27.33 10.49
C LEU A 793 -38.32 27.52 9.68
N PRO A 794 -39.04 28.66 9.76
CA PRO A 794 -40.26 28.86 8.96
C PRO A 794 -39.98 28.90 7.45
N GLN A 795 -38.90 29.57 7.04
CA GLN A 795 -38.51 29.64 5.63
C GLN A 795 -38.11 28.26 5.11
N LEU A 796 -37.41 27.46 5.91
CA LEU A 796 -37.03 26.11 5.51
C LEU A 796 -38.27 25.24 5.24
N ARG A 797 -39.29 25.29 6.10
CA ARG A 797 -40.53 24.52 5.89
C ARG A 797 -41.20 24.86 4.55
N GLU A 798 -41.25 26.16 4.22
CA GLU A 798 -41.80 26.63 2.95
C GLU A 798 -40.95 26.16 1.76
N GLU A 799 -39.63 26.32 1.82
CA GLU A 799 -38.75 25.97 0.72
C GLU A 799 -38.69 24.47 0.43
N VAL A 800 -38.63 23.63 1.48
CA VAL A 800 -38.62 22.18 1.32
C VAL A 800 -39.96 21.70 0.79
N SER A 801 -41.08 22.23 1.29
CA SER A 801 -42.40 21.90 0.76
C SER A 801 -42.54 22.29 -0.71
N ARG A 802 -42.07 23.49 -1.09
CA ARG A 802 -42.07 23.94 -2.48
C ARG A 802 -41.21 23.04 -3.36
N PHE A 803 -40.01 22.72 -2.90
CA PHE A 803 -39.10 21.84 -3.63
C PHE A 803 -39.71 20.47 -3.91
N TRP A 804 -40.51 19.89 -3.00
CA TRP A 804 -41.18 18.62 -3.28
C TRP A 804 -42.51 18.78 -4.05
N SER A 805 -43.18 19.93 -3.96
CA SER A 805 -44.43 20.19 -4.69
C SER A 805 -44.22 20.51 -6.17
N ASP A 806 -43.13 21.20 -6.53
CA ASP A 806 -42.82 21.56 -7.93
C ASP A 806 -42.73 20.33 -8.86
N VAL A 807 -42.59 19.12 -8.31
CA VAL A 807 -42.64 17.85 -9.05
C VAL A 807 -44.05 17.44 -9.46
N ARG A 808 -45.06 17.71 -8.61
CA ARG A 808 -46.43 17.23 -8.84
C ARG A 808 -47.17 18.00 -9.94
N GLU A 809 -46.61 19.12 -10.39
CA GLU A 809 -47.15 19.92 -11.50
C GLU A 809 -46.45 19.64 -12.85
N GLU A 810 -45.29 18.97 -12.85
CA GLU A 810 -44.54 18.58 -14.08
C GLU A 810 -44.75 17.12 -14.50
N LEU A 811 -45.35 16.28 -13.63
CA LEU A 811 -45.85 14.92 -13.92
C LEU A 811 -47.36 14.93 -14.11
#